data_AF-A0A4V3JDY0-F1
#
_entry.id   AF-A0A4V3JDY0-F1
#
_cell.length_a   1.000
_cell.length_b   1.000
_cell.length_c   1.000
_cell.angle_alpha   90.00
_cell.angle_beta   90.00
_cell.angle_gamma   90.00
#
_symmetry.space_group_name_H-M   'P 1'
#
loop_
_entity.id
_entity.type
_entity.pdbx_description
1 polymer ?
#
loop_
_entity_poly.entity_id
_entity_poly.type
_entity_poly.pdbx_seq_one_letter_code
_entity_poly.pdbx_strand_id
1 'polypeptide(L)'
;MESKFQQYVVTDDPALDRRLTVLRNKLHPEVLLLRDFYEYPGIRDTEQFVNIVFYLSAAALEEDHRRIREQLRLNPLILARFILNAGLDYDDHKQTEIEDDLIFGILPNTTTDLHICKGLANAFIHLQMVTDQFDLLHRINTAKYEINRLTRIGISLANEKDFGKLLGEILYSAREICNADSGSLYLVERDEISFVKSLRFKISALSVGEEFLLPINKESIAGYVAETGKILNISDAYNLPPETEFTFNGNFDVLTNYYTKSMLVVPMKDHRGEVVGVLQLINRKRNFNQKLTVEQMKGEDVQPFDDYSSQLVLGVAGQAAVAIQNNYLLREIETLFEGFVTASVNAIEARDPTTSGHSFRVALLTVGLAEAMDRVENGKYKDVKFSKEQIKEIRYASLLHDFGKVGVREKVLVKAKKLEELELDLIDWRFKFLTKDLEARFNARKVEYLKKHGTLGFADFEKSLDFEKTEEFRRLSSMLQIIRQSNEPTILEETNSYRLEEIAKLQYTTTEGEELNLITPYEFGFLTIKKGSLDFDERKEIESHVEHTFQFLSKIPWTSDLKMVPAIAHAHHEKLNGSGYPRGLSGEDIPVQSKIMTISDIFDALTDKDRPYKKAVPLDRALDILEMEAKDNHLDSELLKMFIDARVWEKLSQHPHLTK
;
A
#
# COMPACT_ATOMS: atom_id res chain seq x y z
N MET A 1 -51.69 -30.83 -14.38
CA MET A 1 -50.47 -31.17 -13.62
C MET A 1 -50.06 -32.52 -14.13
N GLU A 2 -49.19 -32.55 -15.13
CA GLU A 2 -48.46 -33.77 -15.45
C GLU A 2 -47.45 -33.97 -14.33
N SER A 3 -47.49 -35.13 -13.67
CA SER A 3 -46.52 -35.50 -12.65
C SER A 3 -45.16 -35.68 -13.31
N LYS A 4 -44.11 -35.16 -12.68
CA LYS A 4 -42.72 -35.31 -13.16
C LYS A 4 -42.21 -36.76 -13.01
N PHE A 5 -42.87 -37.52 -12.14
CA PHE A 5 -42.49 -38.85 -11.70
C PHE A 5 -43.61 -39.86 -11.98
N GLN A 6 -43.25 -41.13 -12.16
CA GLN A 6 -44.22 -42.21 -12.34
C GLN A 6 -45.11 -42.34 -11.10
N GLN A 7 -46.40 -42.61 -11.35
CA GLN A 7 -47.44 -42.65 -10.33
C GLN A 7 -48.06 -44.04 -10.28
N TYR A 8 -48.11 -44.63 -9.10
CA TYR A 8 -48.71 -45.94 -8.87
C TYR A 8 -49.82 -45.89 -7.84
N VAL A 9 -50.89 -46.63 -8.07
CA VAL A 9 -51.90 -46.94 -7.06
C VAL A 9 -51.78 -48.41 -6.71
N VAL A 10 -51.49 -48.73 -5.45
CA VAL A 10 -51.38 -50.12 -4.97
C VAL A 10 -52.62 -50.45 -4.17
N THR A 11 -53.31 -51.54 -4.51
CA THR A 11 -54.61 -51.88 -3.92
C THR A 11 -54.78 -53.37 -3.62
N ASP A 12 -55.56 -53.70 -2.61
CA ASP A 12 -56.04 -55.06 -2.34
C ASP A 12 -57.40 -55.36 -3.03
N ASP A 13 -58.12 -54.33 -3.49
CA ASP A 13 -59.36 -54.43 -4.26
C ASP A 13 -59.09 -54.57 -5.78
N PRO A 14 -59.36 -55.75 -6.40
CA PRO A 14 -59.18 -55.96 -7.84
C PRO A 14 -60.16 -55.20 -8.73
N ALA A 15 -61.27 -54.70 -8.16
CA ALA A 15 -62.26 -53.92 -8.89
C ALA A 15 -61.90 -52.43 -8.96
N LEU A 16 -60.91 -51.96 -8.19
CA LEU A 16 -60.56 -50.55 -8.08
C LEU A 16 -60.13 -49.95 -9.43
N ASP A 17 -59.34 -50.66 -10.24
CA ASP A 17 -58.88 -50.15 -11.54
C ASP A 17 -60.04 -49.69 -12.45
N ARG A 18 -61.16 -50.44 -12.45
CA ARG A 18 -62.36 -50.08 -13.21
C ARG A 18 -63.03 -48.80 -12.68
N ARG A 19 -62.99 -48.60 -11.36
CA ARG A 19 -63.59 -47.46 -10.65
C ARG A 19 -62.80 -46.16 -10.83
N LEU A 20 -61.52 -46.25 -11.24
CA LEU A 20 -60.61 -45.10 -11.38
C LEU A 20 -60.56 -44.47 -12.78
N THR A 21 -61.54 -44.74 -13.65
CA THR A 21 -61.54 -44.25 -15.05
C THR A 21 -61.34 -42.73 -15.15
N VAL A 22 -61.95 -41.96 -14.26
CA VAL A 22 -61.83 -40.49 -14.22
C VAL A 22 -60.42 -40.03 -13.83
N LEU A 23 -59.76 -40.74 -12.89
CA LEU A 23 -58.40 -40.44 -12.44
C LEU A 23 -57.38 -40.80 -13.53
N ARG A 24 -57.57 -41.95 -14.19
CA ARG A 24 -56.70 -42.45 -15.26
C ARG A 24 -56.59 -41.47 -16.43
N ASN A 25 -57.70 -40.82 -16.80
CA ASN A 25 -57.70 -39.82 -17.87
C ASN A 25 -56.97 -38.52 -17.52
N LYS A 26 -56.72 -38.26 -16.23
CA LYS A 26 -56.19 -36.98 -15.75
C LYS A 26 -54.73 -37.06 -15.27
N LEU A 27 -54.36 -38.16 -14.62
CA LEU A 27 -53.06 -38.35 -13.99
C LEU A 27 -52.31 -39.58 -14.51
N HIS A 28 -52.98 -40.47 -15.25
CA HIS A 28 -52.42 -41.70 -15.81
C HIS A 28 -51.65 -42.59 -14.80
N PRO A 29 -52.12 -42.81 -13.56
CA PRO A 29 -51.43 -43.71 -12.64
C PRO A 29 -51.56 -45.17 -13.11
N GLU A 30 -50.52 -45.96 -12.85
CA GLU A 30 -50.53 -47.40 -13.05
C GLU A 30 -51.08 -48.09 -11.79
N VAL A 31 -52.08 -48.97 -11.95
CA VAL A 31 -52.71 -49.65 -10.81
C VAL A 31 -52.11 -51.05 -10.66
N LEU A 32 -51.60 -51.35 -9.46
CA LEU A 32 -51.00 -52.62 -9.11
C LEU A 32 -51.77 -53.27 -7.97
N LEU A 33 -51.90 -54.59 -7.99
CA LEU A 33 -52.38 -55.32 -6.81
C LEU A 33 -51.26 -55.38 -5.77
N LEU A 34 -51.61 -55.38 -4.47
CA LEU A 34 -50.64 -55.42 -3.38
C LEU A 34 -49.65 -56.60 -3.48
N ARG A 35 -50.10 -57.76 -3.98
CA ARG A 35 -49.23 -58.92 -4.21
C ARG A 35 -48.17 -58.69 -5.30
N ASP A 36 -48.49 -57.88 -6.31
CA ASP A 36 -47.63 -57.64 -7.48
C ASP A 36 -46.65 -56.49 -7.21
N PHE A 37 -46.97 -55.61 -6.26
CA PHE A 37 -46.14 -54.47 -5.83
C PHE A 37 -44.71 -54.86 -5.44
N TYR A 38 -44.53 -55.98 -4.72
CA TYR A 38 -43.22 -56.38 -4.19
C TYR A 38 -42.21 -56.83 -5.26
N GLU A 39 -42.70 -57.33 -6.39
CA GLU A 39 -41.87 -57.89 -7.47
C GLU A 39 -41.87 -57.01 -8.72
N TYR A 40 -42.58 -55.87 -8.69
CA TYR A 40 -42.74 -55.00 -9.85
C TYR A 40 -41.42 -54.30 -10.21
N PRO A 41 -40.83 -54.53 -11.40
CA PRO A 41 -39.51 -54.00 -11.77
C PRO A 41 -39.43 -52.47 -11.72
N GLY A 42 -40.51 -51.78 -12.10
CA GLY A 42 -40.57 -50.31 -12.10
C GLY A 42 -40.52 -49.67 -10.71
N ILE A 43 -40.74 -50.44 -9.64
CA ILE A 43 -40.70 -49.97 -8.26
C ILE A 43 -39.44 -50.46 -7.55
N ARG A 44 -39.05 -51.73 -7.80
CA ARG A 44 -37.91 -52.36 -7.13
C ARG A 44 -36.57 -51.73 -7.54
N ASP A 45 -36.38 -51.45 -8.83
CA ASP A 45 -35.08 -51.05 -9.40
C ASP A 45 -35.08 -49.59 -9.90
N THR A 46 -35.95 -48.73 -9.36
CA THR A 46 -36.05 -47.33 -9.83
C THR A 46 -34.82 -46.49 -9.46
N GLU A 47 -34.32 -45.71 -10.42
CA GLU A 47 -33.27 -44.69 -10.23
C GLU A 47 -33.83 -43.28 -10.02
N GLN A 48 -35.17 -43.12 -10.04
CA GLN A 48 -35.86 -41.84 -9.87
C GLN A 48 -36.94 -41.94 -8.79
N PHE A 49 -37.40 -40.79 -8.29
CA PHE A 49 -38.55 -40.75 -7.38
C PHE A 49 -39.77 -41.39 -8.04
N VAL A 50 -40.50 -42.20 -7.25
CA VAL A 50 -41.74 -42.83 -7.66
C VAL A 50 -42.81 -42.51 -6.62
N ASN A 51 -43.95 -42.02 -7.08
CA ASN A 51 -45.07 -41.64 -6.22
C ASN A 51 -46.06 -42.79 -6.12
N ILE A 52 -46.27 -43.33 -4.93
CA ILE A 52 -47.16 -44.46 -4.69
C ILE A 52 -48.27 -44.05 -3.73
N VAL A 53 -49.52 -44.33 -4.10
CA VAL A 53 -50.65 -44.21 -3.18
C VAL A 53 -51.23 -45.60 -2.94
N PHE A 54 -51.11 -46.09 -1.71
CA PHE A 54 -51.71 -47.34 -1.25
C PHE A 54 -53.18 -47.09 -0.94
N TYR A 55 -54.09 -47.81 -1.57
CA TYR A 55 -55.50 -47.87 -1.21
C TYR A 55 -55.80 -49.27 -0.68
N LEU A 56 -55.77 -49.46 0.64
CA LEU A 56 -55.81 -50.78 1.26
C LEU A 56 -56.95 -50.90 2.27
N SER A 57 -57.61 -52.05 2.34
CA SER A 57 -58.48 -52.37 3.47
C SER A 57 -57.69 -52.50 4.78
N ALA A 58 -58.35 -52.28 5.92
CA ALA A 58 -57.74 -52.45 7.24
C ALA A 58 -57.12 -53.86 7.42
N ALA A 59 -57.80 -54.90 6.95
CA ALA A 59 -57.33 -56.28 7.06
C ALA A 59 -56.05 -56.53 6.24
N ALA A 60 -56.00 -56.02 4.99
CA ALA A 60 -54.80 -56.14 4.16
C ALA A 60 -53.61 -55.38 4.73
N LEU A 61 -53.84 -54.21 5.34
CA LEU A 61 -52.79 -53.45 6.00
C LEU A 61 -52.26 -54.19 7.23
N GLU A 62 -53.13 -54.73 8.08
CA GLU A 62 -52.73 -55.51 9.26
C GLU A 62 -51.92 -56.75 8.88
N GLU A 63 -52.22 -57.39 7.75
CA GLU A 63 -51.47 -58.56 7.27
C GLU A 63 -50.08 -58.18 6.72
N ASP A 64 -50.00 -57.13 5.89
CA ASP A 64 -48.81 -56.84 5.08
C ASP A 64 -47.97 -55.64 5.56
N HIS A 65 -48.38 -54.89 6.59
CA HIS A 65 -47.71 -53.65 7.01
C HIS A 65 -46.20 -53.75 7.20
N ARG A 66 -45.70 -54.84 7.82
CA ARG A 66 -44.25 -55.04 8.03
C ARG A 66 -43.50 -55.12 6.71
N ARG A 67 -44.04 -55.87 5.75
CA ARG A 67 -43.44 -56.10 4.45
C ARG A 67 -43.45 -54.83 3.60
N ILE A 68 -44.55 -54.06 3.64
CA ILE A 68 -44.64 -52.74 3.00
C ILE A 68 -43.60 -51.80 3.59
N ARG A 69 -43.50 -51.73 4.93
CA ARG A 69 -42.55 -50.85 5.63
C ARG A 69 -41.10 -51.20 5.32
N GLU A 70 -40.76 -52.49 5.27
CA GLU A 70 -39.42 -52.94 4.87
C GLU A 70 -39.10 -52.50 3.44
N GLN A 71 -40.02 -52.64 2.50
CA GLN A 71 -39.83 -52.21 1.11
C GLN A 71 -39.60 -50.69 0.99
N LEU A 72 -40.39 -49.88 1.70
CA LEU A 72 -40.24 -48.42 1.72
C LEU A 72 -38.91 -47.98 2.35
N ARG A 73 -38.39 -48.73 3.33
CA ARG A 73 -37.06 -48.48 3.92
C ARG A 73 -35.91 -48.86 2.99
N LEU A 74 -36.08 -49.91 2.20
CA LEU A 74 -35.06 -50.37 1.26
C LEU A 74 -34.85 -49.40 0.09
N ASN A 75 -35.89 -48.68 -0.32
CA ASN A 75 -35.80 -47.72 -1.43
C ASN A 75 -36.30 -46.32 -1.03
N PRO A 76 -35.39 -45.39 -0.69
CA PRO A 76 -35.76 -44.03 -0.27
C PRO A 76 -36.31 -43.15 -1.41
N LEU A 77 -36.28 -43.63 -2.67
CA LEU A 77 -36.88 -42.95 -3.81
C LEU A 77 -38.39 -43.22 -3.93
N ILE A 78 -38.93 -44.15 -3.15
CA ILE A 78 -40.37 -44.41 -3.10
C ILE A 78 -41.03 -43.44 -2.12
N LEU A 79 -41.86 -42.55 -2.64
CA LEU A 79 -42.67 -41.66 -1.82
C LEU A 79 -44.10 -42.21 -1.76
N ALA A 80 -44.48 -42.69 -0.58
CA ALA A 80 -45.73 -43.38 -0.37
C ALA A 80 -46.74 -42.56 0.46
N ARG A 81 -48.03 -42.71 0.15
CA ARG A 81 -49.14 -42.30 1.02
C ARG A 81 -50.21 -43.39 1.09
N PHE A 82 -50.84 -43.54 2.24
CA PHE A 82 -51.88 -44.54 2.48
C PHE A 82 -53.26 -43.89 2.56
N ILE A 83 -54.20 -44.45 1.83
CA ILE A 83 -55.62 -44.20 1.95
C ILE A 83 -56.27 -45.49 2.41
N LEU A 84 -56.79 -45.51 3.63
CA LEU A 84 -57.33 -46.73 4.22
C LEU A 84 -58.81 -46.86 3.91
N ASN A 85 -59.22 -48.00 3.37
CA ASN A 85 -60.60 -48.38 3.19
C ASN A 85 -61.11 -49.04 4.49
N ALA A 86 -61.57 -48.22 5.43
CA ALA A 86 -61.91 -48.63 6.79
C ALA A 86 -63.07 -47.79 7.37
N GLY A 87 -63.63 -48.22 8.50
CA GLY A 87 -64.67 -47.45 9.21
C GLY A 87 -64.18 -46.06 9.64
N LEU A 88 -65.11 -45.11 9.83
CA LEU A 88 -64.78 -43.76 10.30
C LEU A 88 -64.18 -43.75 11.72
N ASP A 89 -64.37 -44.84 12.45
CA ASP A 89 -63.91 -45.13 13.82
C ASP A 89 -62.60 -45.93 13.87
N TYR A 90 -61.88 -46.04 12.75
CA TYR A 90 -60.61 -46.78 12.70
C TYR A 90 -59.49 -46.06 13.49
N ASP A 91 -59.17 -46.55 14.68
CA ASP A 91 -58.11 -46.05 15.58
C ASP A 91 -56.86 -46.95 15.61
N ASP A 92 -56.83 -48.04 14.83
CA ASP A 92 -55.81 -49.10 14.90
C ASP A 92 -54.53 -48.83 14.08
N HIS A 93 -54.34 -47.62 13.56
CA HIS A 93 -53.11 -47.20 12.88
C HIS A 93 -51.84 -47.49 13.73
N LYS A 94 -51.93 -47.34 15.07
CA LYS A 94 -50.83 -47.66 16.01
C LYS A 94 -50.45 -49.14 16.07
N GLN A 95 -51.36 -50.05 15.71
CA GLN A 95 -51.10 -51.49 15.70
C GLN A 95 -50.37 -51.93 14.42
N THR A 96 -50.58 -51.21 13.31
CA THR A 96 -50.00 -51.54 11.99
C THR A 96 -48.56 -51.10 11.80
N GLU A 97 -47.91 -50.48 12.80
CA GLU A 97 -46.53 -49.98 12.73
C GLU A 97 -46.19 -49.04 11.54
N ILE A 98 -47.19 -48.58 10.77
CA ILE A 98 -47.03 -47.56 9.74
C ILE A 98 -47.08 -46.20 10.43
N GLU A 99 -46.16 -45.32 10.03
CA GLU A 99 -46.06 -43.98 10.60
C GLU A 99 -47.29 -43.16 10.20
N ASP A 100 -47.90 -42.48 11.18
CA ASP A 100 -49.19 -41.80 11.02
C ASP A 100 -49.15 -40.69 9.96
N ASP A 101 -47.96 -40.13 9.70
CA ASP A 101 -47.68 -39.14 8.66
C ASP A 101 -47.70 -39.70 7.21
N LEU A 102 -47.62 -41.03 7.06
CA LEU A 102 -47.82 -41.71 5.78
C LEU A 102 -49.29 -41.93 5.49
N ILE A 103 -50.17 -41.93 6.49
CA ILE A 103 -51.62 -42.05 6.31
C ILE A 103 -52.16 -40.71 5.83
N PHE A 104 -52.56 -40.66 4.57
CA PHE A 104 -53.15 -39.47 3.95
C PHE A 104 -54.63 -39.31 4.30
N GLY A 105 -55.36 -40.41 4.49
CA GLY A 105 -56.75 -40.36 4.92
C GLY A 105 -57.41 -41.72 5.06
N ILE A 106 -58.58 -41.73 5.69
CA ILE A 106 -59.42 -42.93 5.86
C ILE A 106 -60.73 -42.68 5.09
N LEU A 107 -61.06 -43.60 4.19
CA LEU A 107 -62.28 -43.58 3.38
C LEU A 107 -63.18 -44.77 3.80
N PRO A 108 -64.47 -44.54 4.11
CA PRO A 108 -65.41 -45.62 4.41
C PRO A 108 -65.58 -46.61 3.26
N ASN A 109 -65.92 -47.86 3.59
CA ASN A 109 -66.24 -48.90 2.61
C ASN A 109 -67.41 -48.53 1.66
N THR A 110 -68.24 -47.55 2.03
CA THR A 110 -69.35 -47.03 1.22
C THR A 110 -68.99 -45.81 0.37
N THR A 111 -67.69 -45.46 0.26
CA THR A 111 -67.23 -44.26 -0.45
C THR A 111 -67.49 -44.35 -1.94
N THR A 112 -68.06 -43.28 -2.52
CA THR A 112 -68.33 -43.21 -3.96
C THR A 112 -67.04 -43.05 -4.77
N ASP A 113 -67.05 -43.50 -6.02
CA ASP A 113 -65.89 -43.47 -6.92
C ASP A 113 -65.31 -42.05 -7.10
N LEU A 114 -66.17 -41.02 -7.08
CA LEU A 114 -65.76 -39.62 -7.13
C LEU A 114 -64.87 -39.22 -5.94
N HIS A 115 -65.26 -39.64 -4.73
CA HIS A 115 -64.51 -39.32 -3.51
C HIS A 115 -63.20 -40.12 -3.44
N ILE A 116 -63.18 -41.37 -3.88
CA ILE A 116 -61.95 -42.17 -4.00
C ILE A 116 -60.99 -41.50 -5.00
N CYS A 117 -61.47 -41.17 -6.20
CA CYS A 117 -60.66 -40.47 -7.20
C CYS A 117 -60.12 -39.13 -6.67
N LYS A 118 -60.93 -38.39 -5.91
CA LYS A 118 -60.51 -37.10 -5.31
C LYS A 118 -59.48 -37.31 -4.19
N GLY A 119 -59.65 -38.34 -3.35
CA GLY A 119 -58.69 -38.72 -2.32
C GLY A 119 -57.34 -39.09 -2.90
N LEU A 120 -57.32 -39.99 -3.89
CA LEU A 120 -56.09 -40.39 -4.60
C LEU A 120 -55.44 -39.20 -5.31
N ALA A 121 -56.21 -38.36 -6.01
CA ALA A 121 -55.67 -37.18 -6.67
C ALA A 121 -55.03 -36.20 -5.67
N ASN A 122 -55.67 -35.97 -4.52
CA ASN A 122 -55.12 -35.10 -3.48
C ASN A 122 -53.85 -35.72 -2.85
N ALA A 123 -53.80 -37.04 -2.66
CA ALA A 123 -52.61 -37.74 -2.17
C ALA A 123 -51.43 -37.61 -3.15
N PHE A 124 -51.68 -37.75 -4.46
CA PHE A 124 -50.65 -37.50 -5.48
C PHE A 124 -50.19 -36.04 -5.52
N ILE A 125 -51.10 -35.07 -5.36
CA ILE A 125 -50.74 -33.65 -5.25
C ILE A 125 -49.84 -33.42 -4.02
N HIS A 126 -50.18 -34.03 -2.89
CA HIS A 126 -49.36 -33.95 -1.68
C HIS A 126 -47.96 -34.54 -1.89
N LEU A 127 -47.86 -35.72 -2.51
CA LEU A 127 -46.58 -36.34 -2.87
C LEU A 127 -45.74 -35.43 -3.78
N GLN A 128 -46.37 -34.80 -4.78
CA GLN A 128 -45.69 -33.83 -5.65
C GLN A 128 -45.21 -32.58 -4.88
N MET A 129 -46.01 -32.07 -3.93
CA MET A 129 -45.58 -30.95 -3.08
C MET A 129 -44.35 -31.30 -2.25
N VAL A 130 -44.27 -32.53 -1.73
CA VAL A 130 -43.11 -33.02 -0.98
C VAL A 130 -41.87 -33.07 -1.88
N THR A 131 -41.97 -33.61 -3.10
CA THR A 131 -40.84 -33.62 -4.04
C THR A 131 -40.39 -32.21 -4.40
N ASP A 132 -41.34 -31.31 -4.68
CA ASP A 132 -41.04 -29.92 -5.04
C ASP A 132 -40.35 -29.19 -3.87
N GLN A 133 -40.75 -29.48 -2.62
CA GLN A 133 -40.11 -28.95 -1.42
C GLN A 133 -38.66 -29.44 -1.27
N PHE A 134 -38.39 -30.73 -1.50
CA PHE A 134 -37.02 -31.26 -1.47
C PHE A 134 -36.14 -30.62 -2.54
N ASP A 135 -36.64 -30.49 -3.77
CA ASP A 135 -35.95 -29.82 -4.88
C ASP A 135 -35.65 -28.35 -4.54
N LEU A 136 -36.63 -27.64 -3.97
CA LEU A 136 -36.47 -26.24 -3.57
C LEU A 136 -35.44 -26.10 -2.43
N LEU A 137 -35.51 -26.95 -1.42
CA LEU A 137 -34.55 -26.97 -0.30
C LEU A 137 -33.13 -27.25 -0.81
N HIS A 138 -32.98 -28.20 -1.74
CA HIS A 138 -31.69 -28.48 -2.36
C HIS A 138 -31.14 -27.25 -3.09
N ARG A 139 -31.96 -26.60 -3.93
CA ARG A 139 -31.57 -25.36 -4.63
C ARG A 139 -31.21 -24.22 -3.67
N ILE A 140 -31.98 -24.04 -2.61
CA ILE A 140 -31.70 -23.02 -1.58
C ILE A 140 -30.38 -23.30 -0.88
N ASN A 141 -30.12 -24.56 -0.50
CA ASN A 141 -28.88 -24.93 0.18
C ASN A 141 -27.66 -24.74 -0.72
N THR A 142 -27.76 -25.10 -2.00
CA THR A 142 -26.71 -24.86 -3.01
C THR A 142 -26.45 -23.37 -3.18
N ALA A 143 -27.48 -22.57 -3.44
CA ALA A 143 -27.37 -21.11 -3.57
C ALA A 143 -26.77 -20.45 -2.31
N LYS A 144 -27.19 -20.90 -1.12
CA LYS A 144 -26.65 -20.42 0.16
C LYS A 144 -25.16 -20.73 0.30
N TYR A 145 -24.74 -21.94 -0.07
CA TYR A 145 -23.33 -22.34 -0.04
C TYR A 145 -22.48 -21.46 -0.96
N GLU A 146 -22.98 -21.13 -2.15
CA GLU A 146 -22.25 -20.35 -3.15
C GLU A 146 -22.18 -18.87 -2.81
N ILE A 147 -23.26 -18.27 -2.30
CA ILE A 147 -23.25 -16.90 -1.78
C ILE A 147 -22.20 -16.77 -0.68
N ASN A 148 -22.14 -17.74 0.24
CA ASN A 148 -21.11 -17.76 1.27
C ASN A 148 -19.70 -17.86 0.69
N ARG A 149 -19.49 -18.66 -0.36
CA ARG A 149 -18.19 -18.73 -1.06
C ARG A 149 -17.81 -17.40 -1.71
N LEU A 150 -18.70 -16.80 -2.49
CA LEU A 150 -18.46 -15.49 -3.13
C LEU A 150 -18.18 -14.39 -2.11
N THR A 151 -18.94 -14.37 -1.01
CA THR A 151 -18.74 -13.40 0.08
C THR A 151 -17.38 -13.57 0.73
N ARG A 152 -16.97 -14.82 1.01
CA ARG A 152 -15.64 -15.12 1.57
C ARG A 152 -14.51 -14.69 0.63
N ILE A 153 -14.66 -14.93 -0.68
CA ILE A 153 -13.71 -14.47 -1.69
C ILE A 153 -13.63 -12.94 -1.65
N GLY A 154 -14.76 -12.24 -1.71
CA GLY A 154 -14.80 -10.77 -1.67
C GLY A 154 -14.11 -10.18 -0.44
N ILE A 155 -14.33 -10.76 0.74
CA ILE A 155 -13.65 -10.35 1.98
C ILE A 155 -12.13 -10.59 1.91
N SER A 156 -11.71 -11.74 1.37
CA SER A 156 -10.29 -12.08 1.20
C SER A 156 -9.59 -11.06 0.29
N LEU A 157 -10.19 -10.80 -0.87
CA LEU A 157 -9.64 -9.89 -1.89
C LEU A 157 -9.59 -8.43 -1.39
N ALA A 158 -10.60 -7.98 -0.64
CA ALA A 158 -10.65 -6.59 -0.16
C ALA A 158 -9.60 -6.28 0.91
N ASN A 159 -9.16 -7.28 1.69
CA ASN A 159 -8.21 -7.10 2.78
C ASN A 159 -6.74 -7.30 2.36
N GLU A 160 -6.49 -7.84 1.16
CA GLU A 160 -5.13 -8.07 0.69
C GLU A 160 -4.50 -6.77 0.17
N LYS A 161 -3.42 -6.35 0.81
CA LYS A 161 -2.68 -5.12 0.48
C LYS A 161 -1.59 -5.37 -0.54
N ASP A 162 -1.01 -6.58 -0.53
CA ASP A 162 0.05 -6.94 -1.46
C ASP A 162 -0.54 -7.23 -2.84
N PHE A 163 -0.20 -6.39 -3.82
CA PHE A 163 -0.74 -6.51 -5.17
C PHE A 163 -0.42 -7.87 -5.81
N GLY A 164 0.77 -8.41 -5.60
CA GLY A 164 1.17 -9.72 -6.15
C GLY A 164 0.33 -10.86 -5.55
N LYS A 165 0.16 -10.85 -4.23
CA LYS A 165 -0.70 -11.84 -3.54
C LYS A 165 -2.15 -11.70 -3.95
N LEU A 166 -2.66 -10.46 -4.08
CA LEU A 166 -4.02 -10.20 -4.53
C LEU A 166 -4.30 -10.84 -5.89
N LEU A 167 -3.40 -10.67 -6.87
CA LEU A 167 -3.56 -11.30 -8.19
C LEU A 167 -3.54 -12.83 -8.11
N GLY A 168 -2.70 -13.39 -7.23
CA GLY A 168 -2.67 -14.83 -6.96
C GLY A 168 -3.98 -15.35 -6.36
N GLU A 169 -4.53 -14.66 -5.37
CA GLU A 169 -5.80 -15.00 -4.71
C GLU A 169 -7.00 -14.89 -5.67
N ILE A 170 -7.02 -13.87 -6.54
CA ILE A 170 -8.04 -13.73 -7.60
C ILE A 170 -8.01 -14.95 -8.51
N LEU A 171 -6.82 -15.28 -9.03
CA LEU A 171 -6.66 -16.39 -9.96
C LEU A 171 -7.00 -17.74 -9.30
N TYR A 172 -6.56 -17.95 -8.06
CA TYR A 172 -6.89 -19.16 -7.30
C TYR A 172 -8.41 -19.28 -7.06
N SER A 173 -9.04 -18.22 -6.56
CA SER A 173 -10.47 -18.19 -6.25
C SER A 173 -11.34 -18.45 -7.48
N ALA A 174 -10.96 -17.85 -8.62
CA ALA A 174 -11.66 -18.07 -9.88
C ALA A 174 -11.50 -19.50 -10.39
N ARG A 175 -10.31 -20.10 -10.27
CA ARG A 175 -10.11 -21.50 -10.65
C ARG A 175 -10.87 -22.45 -9.74
N GLU A 176 -10.87 -22.20 -8.44
CA GLU A 176 -11.55 -23.03 -7.43
C GLU A 176 -13.08 -22.96 -7.58
N ILE A 177 -13.66 -21.80 -7.97
CA ILE A 177 -15.11 -21.68 -8.09
C ILE A 177 -15.68 -22.42 -9.30
N CYS A 178 -14.92 -22.56 -10.38
CA CYS A 178 -15.34 -23.23 -11.61
C CYS A 178 -14.60 -24.54 -11.91
N ASN A 179 -13.80 -25.05 -10.96
CA ASN A 179 -12.95 -26.23 -11.11
C ASN A 179 -11.98 -26.17 -12.32
N ALA A 180 -11.42 -25.00 -12.64
CA ALA A 180 -10.45 -24.88 -13.73
C ALA A 180 -9.07 -25.44 -13.33
N ASP A 181 -8.42 -26.15 -14.25
CA ASP A 181 -7.08 -26.69 -14.03
C ASP A 181 -6.02 -25.59 -13.99
N SER A 182 -6.13 -24.61 -14.89
CA SER A 182 -5.19 -23.50 -15.00
C SER A 182 -5.93 -22.19 -15.27
N GLY A 183 -5.18 -21.10 -15.27
CA GLY A 183 -5.66 -19.82 -15.71
C GLY A 183 -4.56 -18.77 -15.74
N SER A 184 -4.90 -17.63 -16.29
CA SER A 184 -4.03 -16.47 -16.48
C SER A 184 -4.81 -15.19 -16.22
N LEU A 185 -4.13 -14.18 -15.69
CA LEU A 185 -4.70 -12.88 -15.42
C LEU A 185 -3.91 -11.81 -16.17
N TYR A 186 -4.64 -10.98 -16.90
CA TYR A 186 -4.15 -9.85 -17.68
C TYR A 186 -4.75 -8.56 -17.12
N LEU A 187 -3.96 -7.50 -17.06
CA LEU A 187 -4.43 -6.17 -16.66
C LEU A 187 -4.30 -5.20 -17.82
N VAL A 188 -5.25 -4.28 -17.94
CA VAL A 188 -5.15 -3.20 -18.91
C VAL A 188 -4.15 -2.19 -18.39
N GLU A 189 -3.11 -1.93 -19.18
CA GLU A 189 -2.13 -0.88 -18.96
C GLU A 189 -2.29 0.19 -20.05
N ARG A 190 -2.06 1.44 -19.68
CA ARG A 190 -2.09 2.57 -20.60
C ARG A 190 -0.70 3.17 -20.66
N ASP A 191 -0.15 3.30 -21.87
CA ASP A 191 1.07 4.05 -22.07
C ASP A 191 0.79 5.56 -21.85
N GLU A 192 1.57 6.20 -20.99
CA GLU A 192 1.43 7.62 -20.65
C GLU A 192 1.72 8.55 -21.83
N ILE A 193 2.56 8.11 -22.79
CA ILE A 193 2.99 8.95 -23.92
C ILE A 193 2.05 8.76 -25.11
N SER A 194 1.83 7.51 -25.54
CA SER A 194 1.01 7.22 -26.72
C SER A 194 -0.48 7.11 -26.44
N PHE A 195 -0.88 7.04 -25.15
CA PHE A 195 -2.24 6.78 -24.68
C PHE A 195 -2.85 5.45 -25.18
N VAL A 196 -2.05 4.58 -25.80
CA VAL A 196 -2.48 3.26 -26.28
C VAL A 196 -2.71 2.33 -25.09
N LYS A 197 -3.82 1.60 -25.12
CA LYS A 197 -4.14 0.57 -24.13
C LYS A 197 -3.63 -0.79 -24.61
N SER A 198 -2.98 -1.52 -23.72
CA SER A 198 -2.47 -2.88 -23.97
C SER A 198 -2.83 -3.78 -22.78
N LEU A 199 -2.86 -5.10 -23.00
CA LEU A 199 -2.98 -6.09 -21.94
C LEU A 199 -1.60 -6.53 -21.48
N ARG A 200 -1.30 -6.32 -20.20
CA ARG A 200 -0.12 -6.87 -19.55
C ARG A 200 -0.45 -8.21 -18.91
N PHE A 201 0.24 -9.25 -19.31
CA PHE A 201 0.23 -10.53 -18.60
C PHE A 201 0.89 -10.37 -17.23
N LYS A 202 0.20 -10.75 -16.15
CA LYS A 202 0.70 -10.60 -14.77
C LYS A 202 1.04 -11.93 -14.11
N ILE A 203 0.14 -12.91 -14.20
CA ILE A 203 0.31 -14.19 -13.52
C ILE A 203 -0.40 -15.32 -14.26
N SER A 204 0.17 -16.52 -14.18
CA SER A 204 -0.46 -17.77 -14.57
C SER A 204 -0.25 -18.85 -13.51
N ALA A 205 -1.19 -19.78 -13.42
CA ALA A 205 -1.10 -20.95 -12.54
C ALA A 205 0.02 -21.93 -12.92
N LEU A 206 0.51 -21.87 -14.17
CA LEU A 206 1.57 -22.75 -14.69
C LEU A 206 2.98 -22.17 -14.52
N SER A 207 3.14 -21.11 -13.72
CA SER A 207 4.44 -20.48 -13.40
C SER A 207 5.26 -20.12 -14.64
N VAL A 208 4.68 -19.31 -15.52
CA VAL A 208 5.26 -18.96 -16.81
C VAL A 208 5.92 -17.59 -16.76
N GLY A 209 7.23 -17.55 -17.04
CA GLY A 209 7.95 -16.42 -17.65
C GLY A 209 7.82 -15.01 -17.05
N GLU A 210 8.51 -14.07 -17.69
CA GLU A 210 8.42 -12.63 -17.38
C GLU A 210 7.12 -12.01 -17.91
N GLU A 211 6.72 -10.85 -17.38
CA GLU A 211 5.56 -10.10 -17.86
C GLU A 211 5.75 -9.65 -19.32
N PHE A 212 4.69 -9.75 -20.14
CA PHE A 212 4.70 -9.30 -21.53
C PHE A 212 3.41 -8.55 -21.89
N LEU A 213 3.46 -7.80 -22.99
CA LEU A 213 2.35 -7.01 -23.50
C LEU A 213 1.66 -7.69 -24.68
N LEU A 214 0.34 -7.60 -24.70
CA LEU A 214 -0.53 -8.01 -25.78
C LEU A 214 -1.37 -6.81 -26.26
N PRO A 215 -1.55 -6.63 -27.58
CA PRO A 215 -2.45 -5.59 -28.08
C PRO A 215 -3.90 -5.89 -27.71
N ILE A 216 -4.68 -4.83 -27.44
CA ILE A 216 -6.15 -4.94 -27.32
C ILE A 216 -6.74 -4.85 -28.72
N ASN A 217 -6.90 -6.02 -29.34
CA ASN A 217 -7.49 -6.20 -30.65
C ASN A 217 -8.18 -7.57 -30.74
N LYS A 218 -8.87 -7.83 -31.84
CA LYS A 218 -9.55 -9.11 -32.07
C LYS A 218 -8.62 -10.28 -32.36
N GLU A 219 -7.31 -10.10 -32.52
CA GLU A 219 -6.41 -11.16 -32.98
C GLU A 219 -6.22 -12.28 -31.95
N SER A 220 -6.16 -11.91 -30.66
CA SER A 220 -6.00 -12.86 -29.55
C SER A 220 -7.30 -13.01 -28.74
N ILE A 221 -7.51 -14.17 -28.12
CA ILE A 221 -8.70 -14.42 -27.28
C ILE A 221 -8.80 -13.40 -26.13
N ALA A 222 -7.70 -13.14 -25.42
CA ALA A 222 -7.67 -12.16 -24.34
C ALA A 222 -7.89 -10.73 -24.85
N GLY A 223 -7.26 -10.36 -25.98
CA GLY A 223 -7.45 -9.07 -26.64
C GLY A 223 -8.89 -8.84 -27.06
N TYR A 224 -9.54 -9.84 -27.66
CA TYR A 224 -10.94 -9.77 -28.09
C TYR A 224 -11.88 -9.51 -26.91
N VAL A 225 -11.68 -10.20 -25.78
CA VAL A 225 -12.49 -9.99 -24.57
C VAL A 225 -12.26 -8.60 -23.99
N ALA A 226 -11.02 -8.09 -24.00
CA ALA A 226 -10.72 -6.74 -23.56
C ALA A 226 -11.35 -5.66 -24.46
N GLU A 227 -11.32 -5.86 -25.77
CA GLU A 227 -11.88 -4.91 -26.74
C GLU A 227 -13.41 -4.89 -26.72
N THR A 228 -14.03 -6.08 -26.70
CA THR A 228 -15.50 -6.21 -26.82
C THR A 228 -16.22 -6.18 -25.47
N GLY A 229 -15.52 -6.50 -24.38
CA GLY A 229 -16.12 -6.70 -23.06
C GLY A 229 -17.13 -7.84 -23.00
N LYS A 230 -17.11 -8.79 -23.95
CA LYS A 230 -17.98 -9.97 -23.99
C LYS A 230 -17.27 -11.18 -23.39
N ILE A 231 -18.03 -12.07 -22.76
CA ILE A 231 -17.52 -13.35 -22.25
C ILE A 231 -17.31 -14.31 -23.42
N LEU A 232 -16.20 -15.05 -23.41
CA LEU A 232 -15.97 -16.15 -24.32
C LEU A 232 -15.93 -17.48 -23.55
N ASN A 233 -16.79 -18.41 -23.96
CA ASN A 233 -16.80 -19.78 -23.45
C ASN A 233 -16.53 -20.72 -24.63
N ILE A 234 -15.33 -21.28 -24.66
CA ILE A 234 -14.79 -22.10 -25.75
C ILE A 234 -14.76 -23.55 -25.26
N SER A 235 -15.51 -24.43 -25.92
CA SER A 235 -15.55 -25.85 -25.58
C SER A 235 -14.29 -26.61 -26.01
N ASP A 236 -13.69 -26.22 -27.13
CA ASP A 236 -12.48 -26.80 -27.69
C ASP A 236 -11.63 -25.72 -28.40
N ALA A 237 -10.48 -25.35 -27.82
CA ALA A 237 -9.61 -24.30 -28.31
C ALA A 237 -8.89 -24.66 -29.62
N TYR A 238 -8.73 -25.95 -29.92
CA TYR A 238 -8.14 -26.41 -31.19
C TYR A 238 -9.18 -26.55 -32.31
N ASN A 239 -10.47 -26.47 -31.97
CA ASN A 239 -11.58 -26.59 -32.92
C ASN A 239 -12.53 -25.38 -32.82
N LEU A 240 -12.01 -24.20 -33.14
CA LEU A 240 -12.79 -22.96 -33.18
C LEU A 240 -13.71 -22.92 -34.40
N PRO A 241 -14.94 -22.37 -34.28
CA PRO A 241 -15.81 -22.16 -35.44
C PRO A 241 -15.15 -21.29 -36.52
N PRO A 242 -15.37 -21.55 -37.83
CA PRO A 242 -14.73 -20.80 -38.91
C PRO A 242 -15.04 -19.29 -38.93
N GLU A 243 -16.10 -18.88 -38.25
CA GLU A 243 -16.60 -17.49 -38.19
C GLU A 243 -16.01 -16.67 -37.03
N THR A 244 -15.07 -17.24 -36.24
CA THR A 244 -14.48 -16.52 -35.10
C THR A 244 -13.51 -15.44 -35.55
N GLU A 245 -13.64 -14.24 -34.97
CA GLU A 245 -12.75 -13.10 -35.25
C GLU A 245 -11.38 -13.17 -34.55
N PHE A 246 -11.17 -14.19 -33.70
CA PHE A 246 -9.98 -14.36 -32.86
C PHE A 246 -9.28 -15.70 -33.13
N THR A 247 -8.00 -15.78 -32.77
CA THR A 247 -7.17 -16.98 -32.97
C THR A 247 -6.65 -17.56 -31.66
N PHE A 248 -6.55 -18.88 -31.61
CA PHE A 248 -5.88 -19.59 -30.52
C PHE A 248 -4.41 -19.85 -30.88
N ASN A 249 -3.50 -19.49 -29.97
CA ASN A 249 -2.07 -19.74 -30.13
C ASN A 249 -1.62 -20.90 -29.24
N GLY A 250 -1.42 -22.07 -29.84
CA GLY A 250 -0.98 -23.29 -29.16
C GLY A 250 0.53 -23.37 -28.85
N ASN A 251 1.33 -22.35 -29.16
CA ASN A 251 2.78 -22.39 -28.90
C ASN A 251 3.09 -22.58 -27.41
N PHE A 252 2.24 -22.03 -26.55
CA PHE A 252 2.36 -22.15 -25.10
C PHE A 252 2.17 -23.60 -24.61
N ASP A 253 1.18 -24.30 -25.16
CA ASP A 253 0.89 -25.71 -24.86
C ASP A 253 2.09 -26.60 -25.20
N VAL A 254 2.77 -26.31 -26.33
CA VAL A 254 3.99 -27.02 -26.75
C VAL A 254 5.14 -26.79 -25.77
N LEU A 255 5.36 -25.56 -25.33
CA LEU A 255 6.47 -25.21 -24.43
C LEU A 255 6.30 -25.74 -23.00
N THR A 256 5.05 -25.88 -22.54
CA THR A 256 4.74 -26.28 -21.16
C THR A 256 4.28 -27.71 -21.00
N ASN A 257 4.30 -28.50 -22.09
CA ASN A 257 3.75 -29.86 -22.13
C ASN A 257 2.32 -29.91 -21.55
N TYR A 258 1.48 -28.98 -22.00
CA TYR A 258 0.10 -28.79 -21.55
C TYR A 258 -0.84 -28.91 -22.77
N TYR A 259 -2.12 -29.20 -22.54
CA TYR A 259 -3.12 -29.24 -23.62
C TYR A 259 -4.39 -28.49 -23.23
N THR A 260 -4.64 -27.38 -23.91
CA THR A 260 -5.77 -26.49 -23.72
C THR A 260 -6.96 -26.96 -24.55
N LYS A 261 -7.97 -27.53 -23.87
CA LYS A 261 -9.22 -27.99 -24.48
C LYS A 261 -10.32 -26.97 -24.26
N SER A 262 -10.86 -26.86 -23.03
CA SER A 262 -11.90 -25.87 -22.73
C SER A 262 -11.31 -24.59 -22.17
N MET A 263 -11.92 -23.43 -22.49
CA MET A 263 -11.46 -22.13 -22.03
C MET A 263 -12.64 -21.21 -21.73
N LEU A 264 -12.60 -20.55 -20.57
CA LEU A 264 -13.54 -19.50 -20.18
C LEU A 264 -12.77 -18.21 -19.97
N VAL A 265 -13.10 -17.18 -20.74
CA VAL A 265 -12.42 -15.88 -20.69
C VAL A 265 -13.43 -14.80 -20.38
N VAL A 266 -13.23 -14.12 -19.25
CA VAL A 266 -14.14 -13.10 -18.74
C VAL A 266 -13.44 -11.75 -18.60
N PRO A 267 -14.14 -10.64 -18.91
CA PRO A 267 -13.63 -9.31 -18.64
C PRO A 267 -13.83 -8.96 -17.16
N MET A 268 -12.82 -8.35 -16.56
CA MET A 268 -12.93 -7.64 -15.28
C MET A 268 -13.31 -6.20 -15.60
N LYS A 269 -14.50 -5.78 -15.20
CA LYS A 269 -15.04 -4.45 -15.50
C LYS A 269 -15.14 -3.59 -14.25
N ASP A 270 -14.89 -2.31 -14.39
CA ASP A 270 -15.07 -1.35 -13.31
C ASP A 270 -16.51 -0.84 -13.18
N HIS A 271 -16.73 0.06 -12.23
CA HIS A 271 -18.01 0.71 -11.97
C HIS A 271 -18.53 1.57 -13.14
N ARG A 272 -17.68 1.92 -14.11
CA ARG A 272 -18.05 2.64 -15.34
C ARG A 272 -18.27 1.70 -16.53
N GLY A 273 -18.05 0.40 -16.35
CA GLY A 273 -18.15 -0.61 -17.39
C GLY A 273 -16.90 -0.76 -18.25
N GLU A 274 -15.81 -0.05 -17.94
CA GLU A 274 -14.53 -0.16 -18.64
C GLU A 274 -13.82 -1.44 -18.21
N VAL A 275 -13.18 -2.12 -19.17
CA VAL A 275 -12.39 -3.32 -18.88
C VAL A 275 -11.07 -2.90 -18.22
N VAL A 276 -10.85 -3.35 -16.99
CA VAL A 276 -9.59 -3.15 -16.23
C VAL A 276 -8.64 -4.33 -16.37
N GLY A 277 -9.13 -5.47 -16.83
CA GLY A 277 -8.33 -6.64 -17.10
C GLY A 277 -9.16 -7.80 -17.62
N VAL A 278 -8.49 -8.91 -17.89
CA VAL A 278 -9.10 -10.13 -18.43
C VAL A 278 -8.63 -11.31 -17.61
N LEU A 279 -9.57 -12.17 -17.25
CA LEU A 279 -9.32 -13.40 -16.52
C LEU A 279 -9.62 -14.58 -17.46
N GLN A 280 -8.60 -15.39 -17.71
CA GLN A 280 -8.67 -16.55 -18.57
C GLN A 280 -8.54 -17.81 -17.72
N LEU A 281 -9.49 -18.72 -17.83
CA LEU A 281 -9.53 -20.00 -17.12
C LEU A 281 -9.50 -21.14 -18.12
N ILE A 282 -8.72 -22.17 -17.84
CA ILE A 282 -8.39 -23.22 -18.79
C ILE A 282 -8.70 -24.59 -18.18
N ASN A 283 -9.33 -25.44 -18.98
CA ASN A 283 -9.70 -26.82 -18.71
C ASN A 283 -10.53 -26.99 -17.43
N ARG A 284 -11.85 -26.96 -17.55
CA ARG A 284 -12.72 -27.34 -16.45
C ARG A 284 -12.61 -28.84 -16.15
N LYS A 285 -12.31 -29.16 -14.90
CA LYS A 285 -12.18 -30.53 -14.38
C LYS A 285 -13.42 -30.95 -13.63
N ARG A 286 -13.61 -32.28 -13.50
CA ARG A 286 -14.62 -32.86 -12.60
C ARG A 286 -14.33 -32.57 -11.13
N ASN A 287 -13.05 -32.55 -10.76
CA ASN A 287 -12.59 -32.23 -9.41
C ASN A 287 -11.41 -31.25 -9.49
N PHE A 288 -11.50 -30.15 -8.75
CA PHE A 288 -10.47 -29.11 -8.72
C PHE A 288 -9.08 -29.64 -8.31
N ASN A 289 -9.02 -30.59 -7.37
CA ASN A 289 -7.75 -31.09 -6.83
C ASN A 289 -7.10 -32.18 -7.70
N GLN A 290 -7.81 -32.68 -8.73
CA GLN A 290 -7.27 -33.70 -9.63
C GLN A 290 -6.21 -33.08 -10.53
N LYS A 291 -5.01 -33.68 -10.60
CA LYS A 291 -4.01 -33.33 -11.61
C LYS A 291 -4.25 -34.19 -12.85
N LEU A 292 -4.26 -33.57 -14.03
CA LEU A 292 -4.48 -34.27 -15.29
C LEU A 292 -3.15 -34.48 -16.03
N THR A 293 -3.01 -35.63 -16.69
CA THR A 293 -2.00 -35.82 -17.73
C THR A 293 -2.46 -35.23 -19.06
N VAL A 294 -1.56 -35.02 -20.01
CA VAL A 294 -1.88 -34.49 -21.35
C VAL A 294 -2.92 -35.37 -22.08
N GLU A 295 -2.87 -36.69 -21.90
CA GLU A 295 -3.85 -37.62 -22.49
C GLU A 295 -5.24 -37.44 -21.87
N GLN A 296 -5.30 -37.27 -20.55
CA GLN A 296 -6.56 -37.00 -19.84
C GLN A 296 -7.15 -35.63 -20.21
N MET A 297 -6.30 -34.62 -20.43
CA MET A 297 -6.74 -33.30 -20.91
C MET A 297 -7.42 -33.36 -22.29
N LYS A 298 -6.99 -34.27 -23.16
CA LYS A 298 -7.62 -34.52 -24.48
C LYS A 298 -8.93 -35.29 -24.36
N GLY A 299 -9.05 -36.15 -23.34
CA GLY A 299 -10.20 -37.01 -23.08
C GLY A 299 -11.40 -36.32 -22.43
N GLU A 300 -12.22 -37.12 -21.73
CA GLU A 300 -13.48 -36.68 -21.09
C GLU A 300 -13.31 -36.16 -19.64
N ASP A 301 -12.08 -36.13 -19.15
CA ASP A 301 -11.76 -35.55 -17.83
C ASP A 301 -11.88 -34.01 -17.85
N VAL A 302 -11.73 -33.40 -19.04
CA VAL A 302 -11.96 -31.98 -19.28
C VAL A 302 -13.33 -31.76 -19.90
N GLN A 303 -14.13 -30.92 -19.26
CA GLN A 303 -15.49 -30.57 -19.68
C GLN A 303 -15.55 -29.12 -20.17
N PRO A 304 -16.55 -28.76 -20.99
CA PRO A 304 -16.88 -27.36 -21.24
C PRO A 304 -17.33 -26.66 -19.95
N PHE A 305 -17.08 -25.36 -19.87
CA PHE A 305 -17.66 -24.54 -18.80
C PHE A 305 -19.16 -24.40 -19.06
N ASP A 306 -19.98 -24.54 -18.03
CA ASP A 306 -21.41 -24.25 -18.14
C ASP A 306 -21.70 -22.76 -17.92
N ASP A 307 -22.88 -22.33 -18.33
CA ASP A 307 -23.34 -20.94 -18.16
C ASP A 307 -23.34 -20.54 -16.68
N TYR A 308 -23.59 -21.51 -15.81
CA TYR A 308 -23.59 -21.32 -14.37
C TYR A 308 -22.20 -20.95 -13.81
N SER A 309 -21.18 -21.71 -14.18
CA SER A 309 -19.78 -21.43 -13.87
C SER A 309 -19.35 -20.08 -14.43
N SER A 310 -19.82 -19.75 -15.63
CA SER A 310 -19.56 -18.46 -16.29
C SER A 310 -20.10 -17.29 -15.47
N GLN A 311 -21.31 -17.41 -14.89
CA GLN A 311 -21.90 -16.39 -14.01
C GLN A 311 -21.14 -16.25 -12.68
N LEU A 312 -20.74 -17.37 -12.05
CA LEU A 312 -19.97 -17.34 -10.81
C LEU A 312 -18.61 -16.66 -11.01
N VAL A 313 -17.92 -17.00 -12.09
CA VAL A 313 -16.62 -16.41 -12.44
C VAL A 313 -16.76 -14.92 -12.78
N LEU A 314 -17.84 -14.51 -13.44
CA LEU A 314 -18.13 -13.08 -13.65
C LEU A 314 -18.32 -12.33 -12.32
N GLY A 315 -18.97 -12.96 -11.33
CA GLY A 315 -19.07 -12.42 -9.97
C GLY A 315 -17.71 -12.23 -9.30
N VAL A 316 -16.82 -13.22 -9.40
CA VAL A 316 -15.44 -13.11 -8.91
C VAL A 316 -14.67 -12.03 -9.67
N ALA A 317 -14.80 -11.96 -11.00
CA ALA A 317 -14.16 -10.95 -11.84
C ALA A 317 -14.59 -9.51 -11.48
N GLY A 318 -15.86 -9.30 -11.11
CA GLY A 318 -16.34 -8.02 -10.61
C GLY A 318 -15.74 -7.62 -9.26
N GLN A 319 -15.66 -8.56 -8.31
CA GLN A 319 -15.01 -8.33 -7.01
C GLN A 319 -13.50 -8.07 -7.16
N ALA A 320 -12.86 -8.84 -8.05
CA ALA A 320 -11.46 -8.69 -8.41
C ALA A 320 -11.18 -7.32 -9.03
N ALA A 321 -12.01 -6.85 -9.96
CA ALA A 321 -11.88 -5.54 -10.58
C ALA A 321 -11.88 -4.41 -9.54
N VAL A 322 -12.80 -4.48 -8.57
CA VAL A 322 -12.90 -3.49 -7.48
C VAL A 322 -11.66 -3.53 -6.59
N ALA A 323 -11.20 -4.73 -6.18
CA ALA A 323 -10.02 -4.88 -5.34
C ALA A 323 -8.74 -4.37 -6.04
N ILE A 324 -8.57 -4.71 -7.33
CA ILE A 324 -7.46 -4.23 -8.16
C ILE A 324 -7.48 -2.70 -8.25
N GLN A 325 -8.64 -2.10 -8.57
CA GLN A 325 -8.77 -0.65 -8.66
C GLN A 325 -8.47 0.06 -7.34
N ASN A 326 -8.94 -0.49 -6.22
CA ASN A 326 -8.64 0.06 -4.90
C ASN A 326 -7.13 0.02 -4.61
N ASN A 327 -6.44 -1.07 -4.96
CA ASN A 327 -4.99 -1.17 -4.81
C ASN A 327 -4.26 -0.14 -5.69
N TYR A 328 -4.67 0.03 -6.95
CA TYR A 328 -4.13 1.06 -7.84
C TYR A 328 -4.32 2.46 -7.27
N LEU A 329 -5.54 2.79 -6.82
CA LEU A 329 -5.85 4.10 -6.24
C LEU A 329 -4.99 4.39 -5.01
N LEU A 330 -4.81 3.41 -4.12
CA LEU A 330 -3.93 3.56 -2.97
C LEU A 330 -2.48 3.85 -3.39
N ARG A 331 -1.96 3.12 -4.37
CA ARG A 331 -0.60 3.34 -4.90
C ARG A 331 -0.45 4.69 -5.57
N GLU A 332 -1.43 5.13 -6.37
CA GLU A 332 -1.43 6.45 -7.00
C GLU A 332 -1.42 7.58 -5.95
N ILE A 333 -2.23 7.45 -4.89
CA ILE A 333 -2.24 8.41 -3.78
C ILE A 333 -0.87 8.44 -3.10
N GLU A 334 -0.26 7.28 -2.84
CA GLU A 334 1.08 7.21 -2.24
C GLU A 334 2.15 7.85 -3.13
N THR A 335 2.16 7.55 -4.44
CA THR A 335 3.10 8.14 -5.39
C THR A 335 2.92 9.65 -5.52
N LEU A 336 1.67 10.13 -5.58
CA LEU A 336 1.37 11.56 -5.62
C LEU A 336 1.86 12.24 -4.35
N PHE A 337 1.61 11.65 -3.19
CA PHE A 337 2.05 12.18 -1.91
C PHE A 337 3.59 12.24 -1.82
N GLU A 338 4.28 11.16 -2.20
CA GLU A 338 5.75 11.12 -2.24
C GLU A 338 6.33 12.16 -3.21
N GLY A 339 5.73 12.29 -4.40
CA GLY A 339 6.12 13.29 -5.38
C GLY A 339 5.95 14.71 -4.86
N PHE A 340 4.84 14.99 -4.18
CA PHE A 340 4.57 16.29 -3.55
C PHE A 340 5.58 16.61 -2.43
N VAL A 341 5.85 15.66 -1.53
CA VAL A 341 6.86 15.82 -0.47
C VAL A 341 8.23 16.09 -1.08
N THR A 342 8.66 15.27 -2.04
CA THR A 342 9.97 15.40 -2.70
C THR A 342 10.11 16.76 -3.40
N ALA A 343 9.10 17.19 -4.15
CA ALA A 343 9.11 18.49 -4.82
C ALA A 343 9.16 19.66 -3.81
N SER A 344 8.45 19.53 -2.70
CA SER A 344 8.42 20.54 -1.63
C SER A 344 9.78 20.68 -0.95
N VAL A 345 10.44 19.57 -0.64
CA VAL A 345 11.79 19.56 -0.06
C VAL A 345 12.81 20.19 -1.02
N ASN A 346 12.80 19.75 -2.29
CA ASN A 346 13.70 20.31 -3.31
C ASN A 346 13.52 21.84 -3.47
N ALA A 347 12.29 22.34 -3.37
CA ALA A 347 12.02 23.77 -3.47
C ALA A 347 12.58 24.57 -2.28
N ILE A 348 12.58 23.99 -1.07
CA ILE A 348 13.16 24.63 0.12
C ILE A 348 14.69 24.59 0.07
N GLU A 349 15.28 23.43 -0.28
CA GLU A 349 16.74 23.30 -0.41
C GLU A 349 17.30 24.21 -1.51
N ALA A 350 16.53 24.52 -2.57
CA ALA A 350 16.93 25.49 -3.59
C ALA A 350 17.12 26.93 -3.06
N ARG A 351 16.53 27.29 -1.90
CA ARG A 351 16.76 28.58 -1.23
C ARG A 351 18.00 28.59 -0.34
N ASP A 352 18.49 27.43 0.07
CA ASP A 352 19.70 27.25 0.86
C ASP A 352 20.68 26.34 0.11
N PRO A 353 21.51 26.91 -0.79
CA PRO A 353 22.43 26.15 -1.62
C PRO A 353 23.37 25.21 -0.84
N THR A 354 23.55 25.45 0.46
CA THR A 354 24.41 24.64 1.33
C THR A 354 23.74 23.37 1.87
N THR A 355 22.46 23.17 1.58
CA THR A 355 21.65 22.03 2.05
C THR A 355 21.13 21.14 0.91
N SER A 356 21.65 21.28 -0.31
CA SER A 356 21.20 20.45 -1.43
C SER A 356 21.39 18.96 -1.15
N GLY A 357 20.29 18.20 -1.19
CA GLY A 357 20.25 16.76 -0.93
C GLY A 357 20.34 16.38 0.55
N HIS A 358 20.49 17.34 1.46
CA HIS A 358 20.68 17.11 2.90
C HIS A 358 19.51 16.34 3.50
N SER A 359 18.28 16.78 3.26
CA SER A 359 17.09 16.17 3.86
C SER A 359 16.94 14.71 3.44
N PHE A 360 17.32 14.37 2.21
CA PHE A 360 17.29 12.99 1.71
C PHE A 360 18.37 12.12 2.36
N ARG A 361 19.58 12.64 2.55
CA ARG A 361 20.67 11.92 3.24
C ARG A 361 20.34 11.71 4.71
N VAL A 362 19.84 12.73 5.40
CA VAL A 362 19.36 12.63 6.79
C VAL A 362 18.25 11.59 6.91
N ALA A 363 17.29 11.57 5.99
CA ALA A 363 16.25 10.54 5.98
C ALA A 363 16.81 9.13 5.80
N LEU A 364 17.77 8.94 4.90
CA LEU A 364 18.40 7.64 4.68
C LEU A 364 19.18 7.15 5.92
N LEU A 365 19.95 8.05 6.55
CA LEU A 365 20.69 7.77 7.76
C LEU A 365 19.76 7.48 8.95
N THR A 366 18.70 8.27 9.11
CA THR A 366 17.72 8.11 10.20
C THR A 366 17.01 6.77 10.08
N VAL A 367 16.54 6.41 8.88
CA VAL A 367 15.94 5.09 8.62
C VAL A 367 16.94 3.97 8.86
N GLY A 368 18.17 4.12 8.39
CA GLY A 368 19.22 3.13 8.60
C GLY A 368 19.54 2.87 10.08
N LEU A 369 19.54 3.92 10.90
CA LEU A 369 19.72 3.79 12.35
C LEU A 369 18.48 3.19 13.03
N ALA A 370 17.26 3.55 12.60
CA ALA A 370 16.03 2.93 13.08
C ALA A 370 15.99 1.41 12.79
N GLU A 371 16.39 0.98 11.59
CA GLU A 371 16.52 -0.43 11.21
C GLU A 371 17.67 -1.14 11.96
N ALA A 372 18.75 -0.43 12.30
CA ALA A 372 19.81 -0.98 13.14
C ALA A 372 19.31 -1.22 14.57
N MET A 373 18.57 -0.28 15.13
CA MET A 373 17.96 -0.38 16.47
C MET A 373 16.96 -1.55 16.55
N ASP A 374 16.17 -1.77 15.49
CA ASP A 374 15.21 -2.88 15.41
C ASP A 374 15.89 -4.28 15.50
N ARG A 375 17.18 -4.37 15.21
CA ARG A 375 17.96 -5.63 15.29
C ARG A 375 18.64 -5.86 16.63
N VAL A 376 18.55 -4.91 17.57
CA VAL A 376 19.21 -5.02 18.87
C VAL A 376 18.42 -5.94 19.81
N GLU A 377 19.13 -6.84 20.49
CA GLU A 377 18.57 -7.81 21.44
C GLU A 377 18.82 -7.43 22.92
N ASN A 378 19.76 -6.51 23.19
CA ASN A 378 20.19 -6.13 24.54
C ASN A 378 20.36 -4.60 24.65
N GLY A 379 20.12 -4.03 25.82
CA GLY A 379 20.26 -2.58 26.07
C GLY A 379 18.94 -1.88 26.34
N LYS A 380 18.95 -0.55 26.37
CA LYS A 380 17.79 0.31 26.67
C LYS A 380 16.70 0.19 25.60
N TYR A 381 17.10 -0.03 24.34
CA TYR A 381 16.20 -0.03 23.19
C TYR A 381 15.78 -1.41 22.69
N LYS A 382 16.07 -2.49 23.43
CA LYS A 382 15.77 -3.87 23.03
C LYS A 382 14.28 -4.14 22.72
N ASP A 383 13.40 -3.48 23.47
CA ASP A 383 11.94 -3.66 23.39
C ASP A 383 11.29 -2.70 22.38
N VAL A 384 12.07 -1.78 21.79
CA VAL A 384 11.58 -0.84 20.78
C VAL A 384 11.74 -1.48 19.41
N LYS A 385 10.61 -1.78 18.77
CA LYS A 385 10.53 -2.30 17.40
C LYS A 385 9.69 -1.37 16.55
N PHE A 386 10.12 -1.12 15.32
CA PHE A 386 9.40 -0.26 14.39
C PHE A 386 8.67 -1.07 13.34
N SER A 387 7.38 -0.81 13.15
CA SER A 387 6.65 -1.33 12.00
C SER A 387 7.11 -0.68 10.70
N LYS A 388 6.79 -1.27 9.55
CA LYS A 388 7.09 -0.69 8.23
C LYS A 388 6.48 0.71 8.09
N GLU A 389 5.29 0.90 8.64
CA GLU A 389 4.58 2.17 8.66
C GLU A 389 5.30 3.20 9.54
N GLN A 390 5.81 2.81 10.71
CA GLN A 390 6.60 3.70 11.57
C GLN A 390 7.94 4.07 10.94
N ILE A 391 8.58 3.17 10.20
CA ILE A 391 9.78 3.50 9.41
C ILE A 391 9.44 4.53 8.32
N LYS A 392 8.29 4.39 7.66
CA LYS A 392 7.78 5.37 6.68
C LYS A 392 7.49 6.73 7.35
N GLU A 393 6.93 6.72 8.56
CA GLU A 393 6.71 7.92 9.38
C GLU A 393 8.02 8.64 9.72
N ILE A 394 9.03 7.90 10.20
CA ILE A 394 10.38 8.42 10.47
C ILE A 394 10.97 9.04 9.20
N ARG A 395 10.88 8.34 8.06
CA ARG A 395 11.40 8.85 6.79
C ARG A 395 10.77 10.19 6.40
N TYR A 396 9.45 10.33 6.46
CA TYR A 396 8.81 11.61 6.12
C TYR A 396 9.10 12.72 7.12
N ALA A 397 9.17 12.39 8.41
CA ALA A 397 9.60 13.36 9.43
C ALA A 397 11.01 13.86 9.14
N SER A 398 11.94 12.97 8.78
CA SER A 398 13.30 13.35 8.39
C SER A 398 13.35 14.14 7.09
N LEU A 399 12.52 13.84 6.09
CA LEU A 399 12.50 14.63 4.86
C LEU A 399 11.98 16.06 5.09
N LEU A 400 11.05 16.24 6.03
CA LEU A 400 10.34 17.49 6.24
C LEU A 400 10.84 18.29 7.47
N HIS A 401 11.86 17.81 8.18
CA HIS A 401 12.34 18.41 9.44
C HIS A 401 12.71 19.90 9.29
N ASP A 402 13.29 20.25 8.14
CA ASP A 402 13.78 21.57 7.81
C ASP A 402 12.82 22.43 6.98
N PHE A 403 11.59 21.95 6.72
CA PHE A 403 10.64 22.64 5.84
C PHE A 403 10.35 24.09 6.27
N GLY A 404 10.34 24.34 7.58
CA GLY A 404 10.10 25.65 8.17
C GLY A 404 11.15 26.72 7.88
N LYS A 405 12.29 26.37 7.26
CA LYS A 405 13.25 27.34 6.70
C LYS A 405 12.59 28.27 5.69
N VAL A 406 11.45 27.88 5.11
CA VAL A 406 10.60 28.76 4.28
C VAL A 406 10.26 30.08 4.97
N GLY A 407 10.07 30.08 6.29
CA GLY A 407 9.71 31.24 7.09
C GLY A 407 10.89 32.11 7.53
N VAL A 408 12.13 31.70 7.27
CA VAL A 408 13.34 32.44 7.63
C VAL A 408 13.68 33.46 6.54
N ARG A 409 14.06 34.68 6.92
CA ARG A 409 14.49 35.70 5.95
C ARG A 409 15.75 35.22 5.22
N GLU A 410 15.77 35.40 3.91
CA GLU A 410 16.88 34.98 3.05
C GLU A 410 18.23 35.51 3.54
N LYS A 411 18.30 36.80 3.89
CA LYS A 411 19.51 37.44 4.41
C LYS A 411 20.13 36.74 5.63
N VAL A 412 19.31 36.06 6.44
CA VAL A 412 19.75 35.31 7.62
C VAL A 412 20.09 33.88 7.24
N LEU A 413 19.25 33.26 6.39
CA LEU A 413 19.40 31.88 5.93
C LEU A 413 20.73 31.66 5.17
N VAL A 414 21.11 32.57 4.28
CA VAL A 414 22.33 32.45 3.46
C VAL A 414 23.57 33.12 4.07
N LYS A 415 23.50 33.57 5.33
CA LYS A 415 24.55 34.39 5.96
C LYS A 415 25.82 33.58 6.28
N ALA A 416 26.80 33.70 5.40
CA ALA A 416 28.07 32.97 5.50
C ALA A 416 29.09 33.57 6.49
N LYS A 417 29.21 34.90 6.53
CA LYS A 417 30.19 35.64 7.34
C LYS A 417 29.48 36.53 8.36
N LYS A 418 30.23 37.05 9.34
CA LYS A 418 29.65 37.87 10.42
C LYS A 418 29.09 39.21 9.88
N LEU A 419 29.81 39.81 8.93
CA LEU A 419 29.43 41.01 8.19
C LEU A 419 29.02 40.65 6.76
N GLU A 420 28.13 41.46 6.20
CA GLU A 420 27.77 41.42 4.78
C GLU A 420 28.94 41.90 3.90
N GLU A 421 28.92 41.54 2.61
CA GLU A 421 29.98 41.93 1.67
C GLU A 421 30.12 43.46 1.57
N LEU A 422 29.00 44.17 1.49
CA LEU A 422 28.99 45.64 1.42
C LEU A 422 29.52 46.30 2.69
N GLU A 423 29.31 45.69 3.86
CA GLU A 423 29.80 46.20 5.14
C GLU A 423 31.33 46.04 5.23
N LEU A 424 31.86 44.88 4.81
CA LEU A 424 33.29 44.65 4.74
C LEU A 424 33.97 45.57 3.70
N ASP A 425 33.33 45.78 2.55
CA ASP A 425 33.81 46.70 1.52
C ASP A 425 33.88 48.13 2.02
N LEU A 426 32.89 48.56 2.82
CA LEU A 426 32.88 49.89 3.42
C LEU A 426 34.06 50.06 4.38
N ILE A 427 34.35 49.04 5.21
CA ILE A 427 35.54 49.05 6.07
C ILE A 427 36.82 49.13 5.23
N ASP A 428 36.95 48.31 4.18
CA ASP A 428 38.09 48.35 3.25
C ASP A 428 38.29 49.78 2.67
N TRP A 429 37.19 50.46 2.30
CA TRP A 429 37.23 51.84 1.82
C TRP A 429 37.66 52.84 2.89
N ARG A 430 37.23 52.69 4.14
CA ARG A 430 37.71 53.53 5.27
C ARG A 430 39.22 53.38 5.47
N PHE A 431 39.75 52.15 5.37
CA PHE A 431 41.19 51.90 5.45
C PHE A 431 41.98 52.46 4.24
N LYS A 432 41.42 52.36 3.03
CA LYS A 432 42.01 53.00 1.82
C LYS A 432 42.05 54.52 1.97
N PHE A 433 40.97 55.12 2.48
CA PHE A 433 40.91 56.55 2.77
C PHE A 433 41.97 56.96 3.78
N LEU A 434 42.06 56.27 4.93
CA LEU A 434 43.09 56.49 5.95
C LEU A 434 44.51 56.38 5.40
N THR A 435 44.75 55.41 4.52
CA THR A 435 46.05 55.23 3.88
C THR A 435 46.40 56.45 3.03
N LYS A 436 45.44 56.97 2.24
CA LYS A 436 45.63 58.17 1.43
C LYS A 436 45.79 59.45 2.27
N ASP A 437 45.04 59.57 3.37
CA ASP A 437 45.20 60.68 4.31
C ASP A 437 46.59 60.68 4.96
N LEU A 438 47.09 59.52 5.39
CA LEU A 438 48.46 59.38 5.89
C LEU A 438 49.51 59.75 4.83
N GLU A 439 49.35 59.30 3.58
CA GLU A 439 50.24 59.71 2.48
C GLU A 439 50.30 61.23 2.32
N ALA A 440 49.14 61.88 2.35
CA ALA A 440 49.03 63.32 2.24
C ALA A 440 49.72 64.03 3.43
N ARG A 441 49.51 63.56 4.66
CA ARG A 441 50.16 64.11 5.87
C ARG A 441 51.69 63.97 5.82
N PHE A 442 52.20 62.80 5.43
CA PHE A 442 53.65 62.59 5.29
C PHE A 442 54.24 63.47 4.19
N ASN A 443 53.59 63.58 3.04
CA ASN A 443 54.03 64.47 1.96
C ASN A 443 54.00 65.95 2.39
N ALA A 444 52.98 66.37 3.14
CA ALA A 444 52.89 67.72 3.69
C ALA A 444 54.07 68.01 4.65
N ARG A 445 54.45 67.05 5.50
CA ARG A 445 55.65 67.16 6.38
C ARG A 445 56.94 67.28 5.56
N LYS A 446 57.09 66.53 4.44
CA LYS A 446 58.23 66.69 3.52
C LYS A 446 58.30 68.11 2.94
N VAL A 447 57.18 68.62 2.45
CA VAL A 447 57.08 69.99 1.89
C VAL A 447 57.36 71.05 2.95
N GLU A 448 56.84 70.89 4.16
CA GLU A 448 57.06 71.84 5.26
C GLU A 448 58.54 71.86 5.69
N TYR A 449 59.20 70.71 5.77
CA TYR A 449 60.63 70.63 6.03
C TYR A 449 61.43 71.37 4.97
N LEU A 450 61.15 71.12 3.68
CA LEU A 450 61.83 71.80 2.56
C LEU A 450 61.61 73.32 2.60
N LYS A 451 60.41 73.78 2.96
CA LYS A 451 60.10 75.21 3.11
C LYS A 451 60.89 75.87 4.26
N LYS A 452 61.13 75.16 5.36
CA LYS A 452 61.81 75.69 6.56
C LYS A 452 63.33 75.57 6.52
N HIS A 453 63.86 74.48 5.99
CA HIS A 453 65.28 74.12 6.10
C HIS A 453 66.01 73.98 4.75
N GLY A 454 65.30 74.14 3.61
CA GLY A 454 65.87 73.92 2.29
C GLY A 454 66.24 72.45 2.05
N THR A 455 67.30 72.20 1.27
CA THR A 455 67.77 70.83 0.97
C THR A 455 68.72 70.26 2.01
N LEU A 456 69.15 71.04 3.00
CA LEU A 456 70.13 70.63 4.00
C LEU A 456 69.54 69.56 4.94
N GLY A 457 70.18 68.39 5.00
CA GLY A 457 69.72 67.26 5.84
C GLY A 457 68.42 66.58 5.38
N PHE A 458 67.86 66.99 4.23
CA PHE A 458 66.57 66.46 3.75
C PHE A 458 66.62 64.96 3.47
N ALA A 459 67.73 64.43 2.95
CA ALA A 459 67.85 63.00 2.65
C ALA A 459 67.74 62.11 3.89
N ASP A 460 68.30 62.55 5.03
CA ASP A 460 68.22 61.80 6.28
C ASP A 460 66.84 61.95 6.94
N PHE A 461 66.23 63.14 6.85
CA PHE A 461 64.85 63.37 7.27
C PHE A 461 63.84 62.58 6.44
N GLU A 462 64.02 62.51 5.11
CA GLU A 462 63.17 61.74 4.22
C GLU A 462 63.24 60.25 4.54
N LYS A 463 64.45 59.71 4.76
CA LYS A 463 64.62 58.31 5.16
C LYS A 463 63.92 57.99 6.49
N SER A 464 64.05 58.86 7.50
CA SER A 464 63.39 58.63 8.78
C SER A 464 61.87 58.71 8.66
N LEU A 465 61.37 59.64 7.87
CA LEU A 465 59.94 59.81 7.62
C LEU A 465 59.35 58.68 6.77
N ASP A 466 60.09 58.17 5.78
CA ASP A 466 59.67 57.01 4.98
C ASP A 466 59.66 55.72 5.82
N PHE A 467 60.58 55.60 6.79
CA PHE A 467 60.53 54.53 7.78
C PHE A 467 59.27 54.63 8.66
N GLU A 468 58.99 55.81 9.23
CA GLU A 468 57.77 56.09 10.00
C GLU A 468 56.50 55.77 9.20
N LYS A 469 56.44 56.21 7.93
CA LYS A 469 55.35 55.92 6.99
C LYS A 469 55.16 54.41 6.78
N THR A 470 56.26 53.68 6.61
CA THR A 470 56.23 52.23 6.37
C THR A 470 55.69 51.47 7.58
N GLU A 471 56.06 51.88 8.80
CA GLU A 471 55.54 51.29 10.03
C GLU A 471 54.03 51.53 10.20
N GLU A 472 53.55 52.76 9.97
CA GLU A 472 52.11 53.07 10.05
C GLU A 472 51.28 52.30 9.01
N PHE A 473 51.80 52.14 7.78
CA PHE A 473 51.15 51.31 6.76
C PHE A 473 51.08 49.84 7.15
N ARG A 474 52.14 49.32 7.77
CA ARG A 474 52.15 47.96 8.29
C ARG A 474 51.12 47.80 9.41
N ARG A 475 50.99 48.79 10.29
CA ARG A 475 49.99 48.82 11.36
C ARG A 475 48.57 48.78 10.81
N LEU A 476 48.23 49.67 9.87
CA LEU A 476 46.90 49.68 9.23
C LEU A 476 46.59 48.37 8.51
N SER A 477 47.57 47.82 7.78
CA SER A 477 47.42 46.54 7.08
C SER A 477 47.16 45.39 8.07
N SER A 478 47.86 45.37 9.20
CA SER A 478 47.66 44.38 10.25
C SER A 478 46.28 44.47 10.89
N MET A 479 45.79 45.68 11.16
CA MET A 479 44.44 45.90 11.69
C MET A 479 43.36 45.40 10.73
N LEU A 480 43.49 45.70 9.43
CA LEU A 480 42.55 45.22 8.43
C LEU A 480 42.55 43.70 8.30
N GLN A 481 43.72 43.07 8.40
CA GLN A 481 43.84 41.62 8.41
C GLN A 481 43.11 40.99 9.61
N ILE A 482 43.19 41.59 10.80
CA ILE A 482 42.47 41.13 11.99
C ILE A 482 40.96 41.21 11.78
N ILE A 483 40.47 42.30 11.19
CA ILE A 483 39.03 42.45 10.87
C ILE A 483 38.58 41.34 9.91
N ARG A 484 39.33 41.12 8.83
CA ARG A 484 39.02 40.08 7.84
C ARG A 484 39.04 38.68 8.44
N GLN A 485 40.03 38.37 9.28
CA GLN A 485 40.10 37.10 10.01
C GLN A 485 38.95 36.94 11.01
N SER A 486 38.57 38.02 11.68
CA SER A 486 37.49 38.01 12.67
C SER A 486 36.11 37.91 12.04
N ASN A 487 35.96 38.30 10.77
CA ASN A 487 34.72 38.18 9.99
C ASN A 487 34.39 36.72 9.60
N GLU A 488 35.39 35.84 9.61
CA GLU A 488 35.17 34.42 9.31
C GLU A 488 34.32 33.75 10.42
N PRO A 489 33.44 32.78 10.08
CA PRO A 489 32.52 32.14 11.03
C PRO A 489 33.21 31.10 11.94
N THR A 490 34.43 31.39 12.38
CA THR A 490 35.26 30.54 13.24
C THR A 490 35.20 31.02 14.69
N ILE A 491 35.80 30.22 15.59
CA ILE A 491 35.92 30.62 17.00
C ILE A 491 36.83 31.85 17.06
N LEU A 492 36.35 32.92 17.67
CA LEU A 492 37.14 34.14 17.84
C LEU A 492 38.22 33.92 18.90
N GLU A 493 39.49 34.09 18.51
CA GLU A 493 40.61 34.06 19.44
C GLU A 493 40.58 35.26 20.41
N GLU A 494 40.90 35.06 21.69
CA GLU A 494 40.91 36.13 22.70
C GLU A 494 41.85 37.29 22.31
N THR A 495 42.98 36.97 21.67
CA THR A 495 43.96 37.93 21.14
C THR A 495 43.34 38.86 20.10
N ASN A 496 42.51 38.31 19.19
CA ASN A 496 41.82 39.09 18.16
C ASN A 496 40.69 39.93 18.78
N SER A 497 39.98 39.41 19.78
CA SER A 497 38.95 40.16 20.51
C SER A 497 39.50 41.44 21.13
N TYR A 498 40.63 41.36 21.85
CA TYR A 498 41.27 42.53 22.45
C TYR A 498 41.72 43.55 21.39
N ARG A 499 42.31 43.08 20.27
CA ARG A 499 42.73 43.95 19.19
C ARG A 499 41.56 44.65 18.50
N LEU A 500 40.42 43.98 18.34
CA LEU A 500 39.21 44.60 17.80
C LEU A 500 38.70 45.72 18.71
N GLU A 501 38.79 45.58 20.04
CA GLU A 501 38.43 46.65 20.98
C GLU A 501 39.34 47.88 20.83
N GLU A 502 40.64 47.67 20.58
CA GLU A 502 41.57 48.77 20.30
C GLU A 502 41.24 49.44 18.95
N ILE A 503 40.95 48.66 17.92
CA ILE A 503 40.59 49.19 16.59
C ILE A 503 39.27 49.98 16.66
N ALA A 504 38.29 49.52 17.42
CA ALA A 504 36.98 50.16 17.57
C ALA A 504 37.05 51.54 18.27
N LYS A 505 38.11 51.79 19.05
CA LYS A 505 38.35 53.09 19.71
C LYS A 505 38.98 54.13 18.77
N LEU A 506 39.44 53.72 17.58
CA LEU A 506 40.09 54.63 16.64
C LEU A 506 39.06 55.40 15.82
N GLN A 507 39.40 56.65 15.54
CA GLN A 507 38.59 57.56 14.76
C GLN A 507 39.40 58.14 13.61
N TYR A 508 38.69 58.54 12.56
CA TYR A 508 39.26 59.25 11.42
C TYR A 508 38.43 60.47 11.10
N THR A 509 39.10 61.50 10.57
CA THR A 509 38.46 62.76 10.19
C THR A 509 38.09 62.73 8.72
N THR A 510 36.86 63.05 8.37
CA THR A 510 36.40 63.15 6.98
C THR A 510 36.93 64.42 6.30
N THR A 511 36.74 64.53 4.99
CA THR A 511 37.05 65.76 4.24
C THR A 511 36.26 66.99 4.71
N GLU A 512 35.14 66.77 5.39
CA GLU A 512 34.27 67.82 5.94
C GLU A 512 34.60 68.17 7.40
N GLY A 513 35.57 67.47 8.00
CA GLY A 513 36.02 67.70 9.39
C GLY A 513 35.26 66.90 10.45
N GLU A 514 34.41 65.96 10.05
CA GLU A 514 33.67 65.10 10.99
C GLU A 514 34.56 63.97 11.52
N GLU A 515 34.47 63.66 12.81
CA GLU A 515 35.14 62.51 13.42
C GLU A 515 34.22 61.29 13.41
N LEU A 516 34.62 60.25 12.68
CA LEU A 516 33.89 58.98 12.58
C LEU A 516 34.72 57.84 13.15
N ASN A 517 34.05 56.87 13.77
CA ASN A 517 34.71 55.64 14.22
C ASN A 517 35.18 54.82 13.02
N LEU A 518 36.38 54.24 13.12
CA LEU A 518 36.95 53.40 12.07
C LEU A 518 36.07 52.15 11.82
N ILE A 519 35.57 51.56 12.89
CA ILE A 519 34.56 50.50 12.89
C ILE A 519 33.36 50.99 13.70
N THR A 520 32.15 50.83 13.18
CA THR A 520 30.94 51.26 13.88
C THR A 520 30.60 50.32 15.05
N PRO A 521 29.82 50.75 16.05
CA PRO A 521 29.38 49.86 17.13
C PRO A 521 28.62 48.63 16.64
N TYR A 522 27.87 48.79 15.54
CA TYR A 522 27.15 47.70 14.87
C TYR A 522 28.12 46.67 14.26
N GLU A 523 29.09 47.12 13.46
CA GLU A 523 30.10 46.23 12.85
C GLU A 523 30.94 45.52 13.92
N PHE A 524 31.30 46.25 14.99
CA PHE A 524 32.02 45.67 16.14
C PHE A 524 31.20 44.57 16.84
N GLY A 525 29.90 44.77 17.02
CA GLY A 525 29.00 43.76 17.58
C GLY A 525 29.04 42.44 16.79
N PHE A 526 29.02 42.52 15.46
CA PHE A 526 29.14 41.33 14.61
C PHE A 526 30.54 40.70 14.68
N LEU A 527 31.61 41.48 14.55
CA LEU A 527 32.98 40.95 14.55
C LEU A 527 33.35 40.25 15.87
N THR A 528 32.72 40.62 16.98
CA THR A 528 32.93 40.05 18.31
C THR A 528 32.09 38.81 18.62
N ILE A 529 31.26 38.33 17.67
CA ILE A 529 30.55 37.06 17.82
C ILE A 529 31.57 35.93 18.04
N LYS A 530 31.42 35.22 19.16
CA LYS A 530 32.38 34.18 19.61
C LYS A 530 32.38 32.93 18.73
N LYS A 531 31.19 32.50 18.26
CA LYS A 531 31.00 31.27 17.48
C LYS A 531 29.91 31.47 16.43
N GLY A 532 30.26 31.23 15.16
CA GLY A 532 29.37 31.38 14.01
C GLY A 532 29.32 32.80 13.44
N SER A 533 28.37 33.04 12.54
CA SER A 533 28.15 34.31 11.84
C SER A 533 26.98 35.14 12.39
N LEU A 534 26.09 34.51 13.16
CA LEU A 534 24.78 35.06 13.53
C LEU A 534 24.82 35.76 14.88
N ASP A 535 24.16 36.91 14.96
CA ASP A 535 23.87 37.55 16.24
C ASP A 535 22.73 36.82 17.00
N PHE A 536 22.27 37.40 18.10
CA PHE A 536 21.22 36.81 18.92
C PHE A 536 19.85 36.77 18.21
N ASP A 537 19.47 37.85 17.52
CA ASP A 537 18.17 37.95 16.87
C ASP A 537 18.12 37.09 15.60
N GLU A 538 19.19 37.09 14.83
CA GLU A 538 19.40 36.22 13.67
C GLU A 538 19.39 34.74 14.06
N ARG A 539 20.07 34.36 15.16
CA ARG A 539 20.04 32.98 15.66
C ARG A 539 18.62 32.56 16.05
N LYS A 540 17.92 33.40 16.82
CA LYS A 540 16.53 33.13 17.22
C LYS A 540 15.61 32.95 16.01
N GLU A 541 15.84 33.73 14.95
CA GLU A 541 15.08 33.61 13.71
C GLU A 541 15.39 32.30 12.98
N ILE A 542 16.65 31.86 12.88
CA ILE A 542 16.96 30.55 12.33
C ILE A 542 16.32 29.45 13.17
N GLU A 543 16.47 29.47 14.49
CA GLU A 543 15.91 28.46 15.40
C GLU A 543 14.37 28.36 15.29
N SER A 544 13.70 29.44 14.89
CA SER A 544 12.25 29.46 14.66
C SER A 544 11.78 28.53 13.52
N HIS A 545 12.69 28.07 12.64
CA HIS A 545 12.33 27.15 11.56
C HIS A 545 11.69 25.87 12.09
N VAL A 546 12.10 25.36 13.26
CA VAL A 546 11.54 24.14 13.84
C VAL A 546 10.07 24.34 14.22
N GLU A 547 9.76 25.52 14.75
CA GLU A 547 8.39 25.90 15.09
C GLU A 547 7.55 26.11 13.83
N HIS A 548 8.10 26.76 12.80
CA HIS A 548 7.45 26.88 11.49
C HIS A 548 7.19 25.52 10.84
N THR A 549 8.15 24.59 10.92
CA THR A 549 7.98 23.20 10.46
C THR A 549 6.80 22.57 11.18
N PHE A 550 6.77 22.61 12.51
CA PHE A 550 5.69 22.03 13.30
C PHE A 550 4.32 22.62 12.96
N GLN A 551 4.21 23.95 12.86
CA GLN A 551 2.97 24.63 12.52
C GLN A 551 2.46 24.29 11.12
N PHE A 552 3.37 24.16 10.15
CA PHE A 552 3.01 23.75 8.80
C PHE A 552 2.55 22.29 8.77
N LEU A 553 3.36 21.38 9.30
CA LEU A 553 3.06 19.95 9.30
C LEU A 553 1.78 19.63 10.11
N SER A 554 1.49 20.37 11.18
CA SER A 554 0.26 20.20 11.97
C SER A 554 -1.03 20.57 11.23
N LYS A 555 -0.94 21.28 10.10
CA LYS A 555 -2.10 21.60 9.25
C LYS A 555 -2.41 20.50 8.23
N ILE A 556 -1.47 19.59 8.00
CA ILE A 556 -1.65 18.48 7.05
C ILE A 556 -2.53 17.41 7.72
N PRO A 557 -3.60 16.93 7.06
CA PRO A 557 -4.45 15.87 7.60
C PRO A 557 -3.76 14.50 7.46
N TRP A 558 -2.79 14.24 8.34
CA TRP A 558 -2.06 12.97 8.36
C TRP A 558 -2.97 11.77 8.58
N THR A 559 -2.67 10.67 7.91
CA THR A 559 -3.28 9.37 8.20
C THR A 559 -2.85 8.90 9.61
N SER A 560 -3.58 7.93 10.18
CA SER A 560 -3.28 7.36 11.50
C SER A 560 -1.82 6.92 11.66
N ASP A 561 -1.24 6.45 10.55
CA ASP A 561 0.06 5.80 10.49
C ASP A 561 1.21 6.82 10.33
N LEU A 562 0.89 8.11 10.09
CA LEU A 562 1.84 9.21 9.90
C LEU A 562 1.62 10.38 10.87
N LYS A 563 0.78 10.18 11.90
CA LYS A 563 0.33 11.26 12.79
C LYS A 563 1.45 11.91 13.62
N MET A 564 2.55 11.20 13.85
CA MET A 564 3.68 11.71 14.64
C MET A 564 4.68 12.50 13.81
N VAL A 565 4.55 12.55 12.47
CA VAL A 565 5.46 13.33 11.60
C VAL A 565 5.72 14.75 12.15
N PRO A 566 4.70 15.56 12.53
CA PRO A 566 4.95 16.89 13.08
C PRO A 566 5.75 16.87 14.38
N ALA A 567 5.41 15.97 15.31
CA ALA A 567 6.04 15.91 16.62
C ALA A 567 7.50 15.43 16.55
N ILE A 568 7.78 14.48 15.65
CA ILE A 568 9.13 13.97 15.42
C ILE A 568 10.00 15.08 14.82
N ALA A 569 9.51 15.75 13.77
CA ALA A 569 10.18 16.88 13.14
C ALA A 569 10.36 18.06 14.09
N HIS A 570 9.43 18.31 15.03
CA HIS A 570 9.54 19.44 15.98
C HIS A 570 10.66 19.27 17.02
N ALA A 571 11.11 18.04 17.27
CA ALA A 571 12.05 17.75 18.35
C ALA A 571 13.47 17.40 17.87
N HIS A 572 13.78 17.54 16.57
CA HIS A 572 15.08 17.10 16.02
C HIS A 572 16.28 17.96 16.48
N HIS A 573 16.05 19.16 17.01
CA HIS A 573 17.08 20.01 17.64
C HIS A 573 17.03 20.03 19.18
N GLU A 574 16.18 19.20 19.78
CA GLU A 574 16.18 18.99 21.24
C GLU A 574 17.44 18.20 21.65
N LYS A 575 17.91 18.44 22.88
CA LYS A 575 19.14 17.81 23.41
C LYS A 575 18.83 17.13 24.73
N LEU A 576 19.48 16.00 25.02
CA LEU A 576 19.14 15.22 26.22
C LEU A 576 19.30 16.01 27.53
N ASN A 577 20.21 16.98 27.59
CA ASN A 577 20.43 17.86 28.74
C ASN A 577 19.47 19.07 28.82
N GLY A 578 18.48 19.20 27.93
CA GLY A 578 17.51 20.30 27.93
C GLY A 578 18.03 21.63 27.35
N SER A 579 19.26 21.67 26.84
CA SER A 579 19.82 22.88 26.20
C SER A 579 19.41 23.05 24.72
N GLY A 580 18.61 22.12 24.20
CA GLY A 580 18.07 22.17 22.85
C GLY A 580 16.87 23.11 22.71
N TYR A 581 16.29 23.12 21.53
CA TYR A 581 15.17 23.99 21.17
C TYR A 581 14.18 23.22 20.26
N PRO A 582 12.92 23.67 20.13
CA PRO A 582 12.33 24.90 20.64
C PRO A 582 11.73 24.82 22.05
N ARG A 583 11.51 23.63 22.61
CA ARG A 583 10.81 23.43 23.89
C ARG A 583 11.73 23.14 25.06
N GLY A 584 13.01 22.82 24.82
CA GLY A 584 13.97 22.48 25.86
C GLY A 584 13.63 21.14 26.53
N LEU A 585 13.15 20.18 25.72
CA LEU A 585 12.85 18.83 26.18
C LEU A 585 14.14 18.12 26.64
N SER A 586 14.01 17.17 27.55
CA SER A 586 15.14 16.44 28.11
C SER A 586 14.90 14.94 28.12
N GLY A 587 15.99 14.16 28.08
CA GLY A 587 15.96 12.72 28.32
C GLY A 587 14.84 11.97 27.59
N GLU A 588 13.88 11.44 28.34
CA GLU A 588 12.77 10.61 27.85
C GLU A 588 11.62 11.39 27.20
N ASP A 589 11.55 12.72 27.38
CA ASP A 589 10.49 13.54 26.78
C ASP A 589 10.69 13.73 25.27
N ILE A 590 11.92 13.51 24.78
CA ILE A 590 12.26 13.59 23.36
C ILE A 590 11.86 12.26 22.70
N PRO A 591 11.04 12.28 21.63
CA PRO A 591 10.72 11.08 20.87
C PRO A 591 11.99 10.36 20.40
N VAL A 592 12.01 9.04 20.52
CA VAL A 592 13.17 8.22 20.10
C VAL A 592 13.52 8.47 18.63
N GLN A 593 12.50 8.62 17.78
CA GLN A 593 12.65 8.94 16.36
C GLN A 593 13.40 10.26 16.15
N SER A 594 13.14 11.27 16.99
CA SER A 594 13.84 12.55 16.95
C SER A 594 15.28 12.40 17.41
N LYS A 595 15.57 11.61 18.46
CA LYS A 595 16.96 11.34 18.90
C LYS A 595 17.81 10.70 17.80
N ILE A 596 17.23 9.74 17.07
CA ILE A 596 17.85 9.09 15.91
C ILE A 596 18.11 10.13 14.80
N MET A 597 17.13 11.01 14.54
CA MET A 597 17.25 12.06 13.53
C MET A 597 18.31 13.09 13.89
N THR A 598 18.41 13.52 15.15
CA THR A 598 19.43 14.48 15.62
C THR A 598 20.85 13.97 15.37
N ILE A 599 21.11 12.67 15.63
CA ILE A 599 22.42 12.07 15.33
C ILE A 599 22.70 12.10 13.82
N SER A 600 21.69 11.76 13.02
CA SER A 600 21.80 11.70 11.56
C SER A 600 22.01 13.07 10.93
N ASP A 601 21.29 14.09 11.41
CA ASP A 601 21.38 15.49 11.00
C ASP A 601 22.78 16.07 11.29
N ILE A 602 23.25 15.93 12.53
CA ILE A 602 24.59 16.42 12.91
C ILE A 602 25.68 15.69 12.12
N PHE A 603 25.55 14.37 11.92
CA PHE A 603 26.52 13.61 11.13
C PHE A 603 26.58 14.11 9.68
N ASP A 604 25.43 14.30 9.02
CA ASP A 604 25.39 14.81 7.64
C ASP A 604 25.98 16.22 7.57
N ALA A 605 25.57 17.12 8.47
CA ALA A 605 26.08 18.49 8.53
C ALA A 605 27.60 18.59 8.75
N LEU A 606 28.22 17.61 9.42
CA LEU A 606 29.67 17.53 9.62
C LEU A 606 30.42 16.96 8.42
N THR A 607 29.81 16.02 7.70
CA THR A 607 30.45 15.24 6.63
C THR A 607 30.17 15.78 5.22
N ASP A 608 29.22 16.71 5.08
CA ASP A 608 28.90 17.37 3.82
C ASP A 608 30.11 18.09 3.20
N LYS A 609 30.32 17.84 1.90
CA LYS A 609 31.45 18.33 1.10
C LYS A 609 31.16 19.65 0.39
N ASP A 610 29.89 20.03 0.27
CA ASP A 610 29.45 21.10 -0.63
C ASP A 610 29.24 22.45 0.08
N ARG A 611 29.61 22.58 1.36
CA ARG A 611 29.57 23.87 2.05
C ARG A 611 30.67 24.81 1.52
N PRO A 612 30.34 25.97 0.91
CA PRO A 612 31.34 26.87 0.28
C PRO A 612 32.41 27.41 1.23
N TYR A 613 32.12 27.40 2.54
CA TYR A 613 32.92 28.06 3.57
C TYR A 613 33.61 27.08 4.53
N LYS A 614 33.44 25.75 4.37
CA LYS A 614 34.03 24.75 5.27
C LYS A 614 34.35 23.46 4.52
N LYS A 615 35.62 23.05 4.50
CA LYS A 615 36.00 21.72 3.99
C LYS A 615 35.32 20.63 4.83
N ALA A 616 34.78 19.59 4.18
CA ALA A 616 34.21 18.43 4.86
C ALA A 616 35.17 17.91 5.94
N VAL A 617 34.60 17.60 7.11
CA VAL A 617 35.35 17.00 8.20
C VAL A 617 35.61 15.53 7.83
N PRO A 618 36.86 15.02 7.97
CA PRO A 618 37.13 13.60 7.80
C PRO A 618 36.23 12.75 8.71
N LEU A 619 35.81 11.58 8.24
CA LEU A 619 34.87 10.70 8.95
C LEU A 619 35.27 10.49 10.42
N ASP A 620 36.52 10.13 10.69
CA ASP A 620 37.04 9.91 12.04
C ASP A 620 36.82 11.13 12.94
N ARG A 621 37.02 12.33 12.39
CA ARG A 621 36.85 13.58 13.14
C ARG A 621 35.38 13.94 13.33
N ALA A 622 34.49 13.56 12.41
CA ALA A 622 33.05 13.73 12.58
C ALA A 622 32.53 12.81 13.71
N LEU A 623 33.01 11.57 13.76
CA LEU A 623 32.69 10.63 14.84
C LEU A 623 33.22 11.10 16.18
N ASP A 624 34.46 11.61 16.25
CA ASP A 624 35.02 12.22 17.48
C ASP A 624 34.11 13.33 18.03
N ILE A 625 33.58 14.19 17.15
CA ILE A 625 32.70 15.30 17.55
C ILE A 625 31.39 14.75 18.12
N LEU A 626 30.78 13.76 17.47
CA LEU A 626 29.55 13.14 17.97
C LEU A 626 29.78 12.46 19.33
N GLU A 627 30.92 11.80 19.54
CA GLU A 627 31.27 11.21 20.82
C GLU A 627 31.47 12.27 21.92
N MET A 628 32.02 13.44 21.59
CA MET A 628 32.11 14.57 22.52
C MET A 628 30.71 15.10 22.89
N GLU A 629 29.84 15.29 21.90
CA GLU A 629 28.45 15.74 22.12
C GLU A 629 27.64 14.72 22.96
N ALA A 630 27.90 13.41 22.79
CA ALA A 630 27.30 12.37 23.64
C ALA A 630 27.83 12.42 25.09
N LYS A 631 29.13 12.69 25.29
CA LYS A 631 29.72 12.86 26.63
C LYS A 631 29.15 14.06 27.38
N ASP A 632 28.86 15.14 26.65
CA ASP A 632 28.20 16.35 27.18
C ASP A 632 26.69 16.17 27.37
N ASN A 633 26.17 14.95 27.15
CA ASN A 633 24.76 14.60 27.26
C ASN A 633 23.87 15.44 26.33
N HIS A 634 24.36 15.81 25.13
CA HIS A 634 23.54 16.36 24.06
C HIS A 634 22.86 15.24 23.26
N LEU A 635 23.58 14.16 23.01
CA LEU A 635 23.15 13.01 22.21
C LEU A 635 23.03 11.74 23.04
N ASP A 636 22.17 10.81 22.60
CA ASP A 636 22.06 9.51 23.22
C ASP A 636 23.26 8.63 22.87
N SER A 637 24.07 8.30 23.88
CA SER A 637 25.29 7.52 23.71
C SER A 637 25.05 6.10 23.20
N GLU A 638 23.91 5.50 23.53
CA GLU A 638 23.59 4.13 23.10
C GLU A 638 23.16 4.13 21.63
N LEU A 639 22.34 5.09 21.20
CA LEU A 639 21.98 5.27 19.79
C LEU A 639 23.21 5.64 18.93
N LEU A 640 24.09 6.52 19.44
CA LEU A 640 25.33 6.86 18.73
C LEU A 640 26.22 5.62 18.57
N LYS A 641 26.34 4.79 19.60
CA LYS A 641 27.09 3.54 19.51
C LYS A 641 26.49 2.62 18.44
N MET A 642 25.17 2.47 18.38
CA MET A 642 24.50 1.69 17.33
C MET A 642 24.78 2.25 15.93
N PHE A 643 24.78 3.58 15.77
CA PHE A 643 25.11 4.24 14.52
C PHE A 643 26.53 3.90 14.04
N ILE A 644 27.49 3.86 14.97
CA ILE A 644 28.89 3.51 14.73
C ILE A 644 29.05 2.02 14.43
N ASP A 645 28.53 1.15 15.29
CA ASP A 645 28.67 -0.30 15.19
C ASP A 645 28.04 -0.84 13.89
N ALA A 646 26.87 -0.30 13.50
CA ALA A 646 26.18 -0.67 12.27
C ALA A 646 26.70 0.05 11.02
N ARG A 647 27.67 0.97 11.17
CA ARG A 647 28.25 1.80 10.10
C ARG A 647 27.20 2.41 9.18
N VAL A 648 26.19 3.05 9.77
CA VAL A 648 24.99 3.50 9.06
C VAL A 648 25.31 4.40 7.86
N TRP A 649 26.40 5.18 7.93
CA TRP A 649 26.88 6.03 6.83
C TRP A 649 27.26 5.27 5.55
N GLU A 650 27.58 3.98 5.61
CA GLU A 650 27.87 3.17 4.41
C GLU A 650 26.66 3.09 3.47
N LYS A 651 25.43 3.34 3.96
CA LYS A 651 24.24 3.46 3.12
C LYS A 651 24.32 4.61 2.13
N LEU A 652 25.00 5.72 2.46
CA LEU A 652 25.16 6.85 1.54
C LEU A 652 25.95 6.43 0.28
N SER A 653 26.96 5.58 0.43
CA SER A 653 27.76 5.05 -0.68
C SER A 653 26.95 4.19 -1.66
N GLN A 654 25.84 3.61 -1.21
CA GLN A 654 24.93 2.81 -2.04
C GLN A 654 23.95 3.70 -2.84
N HIS A 655 23.85 4.99 -2.50
CA HIS A 655 22.97 5.97 -3.14
C HIS A 655 23.74 7.21 -3.63
N PRO A 656 24.69 7.06 -4.58
CA PRO A 656 25.60 8.14 -4.99
C PRO A 656 24.94 9.34 -5.69
N HIS A 657 23.65 9.25 -6.03
CA HIS A 657 22.87 10.35 -6.58
C HIS A 657 22.40 11.36 -5.51
N LEU A 658 22.44 11.00 -4.23
CA LEU A 658 22.10 11.89 -3.10
C LEU A 658 23.30 12.69 -2.58
N THR A 659 24.50 12.36 -3.05
CA THR A 659 25.79 12.92 -2.61
C THR A 659 26.48 13.71 -3.72
N LYS A 660 25.74 14.17 -4.73
CA LYS A 660 26.25 14.79 -5.96
C LYS A 660 25.69 16.17 -6.20
#